data_AF-A0A2D4VHP3-F1
#
_entry.id   AF-A0A2D4VHP3-F1
#
_cell.length_a   1.000
_cell.length_b   1.000
_cell.length_c   1.000
_cell.angle_alpha   90.00
_cell.angle_beta   90.00
_cell.angle_gamma   90.00
#
_symmetry.space_group_name_H-M   'P 1'
#
loop_
_entity.id
_entity.type
_entity.pdbx_description
1 polymer ?
#
loop_
_entity_poly.entity_id
_entity_poly.type
_entity_poly.pdbx_seq_one_letter_code
_entity_poly.pdbx_strand_id
1 'polypeptide(L)'
;MRAFRITGVCVLLCLLIAPAWAADGGWASYGGDAGGQRYVAADEIAPDNVSKLTLAWKFRTGALEGKPENVLARTAFEVTPILAAGSLIFCTPYNEVIALDPATGDEKWRFDPHLPLTLRPANQYVCRGVAYWKDRSAPEGQACSERIFVATNHSRLIALDAHSGKVCNGFGSRITPGMVDAGPDRLLIWPGEFQITSPPVTVHNVVIVGSSISDNARTDAPSGVVRAFDARSGEPIWTFDPLDPNNQEPGLAKVGAANVWAPMSVDEERGLVFLPTSSASPDFYGGGRPGNNALADSVVAVDVESGQVVWSFQTVHHDVWDYDLPAQPTLATIMHDGKPEDVVIQATKTGFLFVLDRDTGKPVFGVEERKVPQSDVPGEKLSPTQPFPVKPPALIPQKLKKGGSWGVLAFDQLSCNRRLQHYRSEGLFTPPSLQGTILYPFNGGGANWGGLAFDPKRDIAVVNMNSMAHVVTLIPRDKVKGEKETHEGAEISPQTGAPYGMRRDLFMSPLGLPCTPPPWGYLIGVNMKTGEIAWRKPFGTVRDMTPLALPLEWGVPSFGGPLVTKTGLIFIGATMDNYLRAYSTETGDEIWKARLPAGGQATPMSYTWKGRQYVVIAAGGHARAGTKLGDYIMAYALPEKGKANK
;
A
#
# COMPACT_ATOMS: atom_id res chain seq x y z
N MET A 1 -75.25 15.46 22.56
CA MET A 1 -74.30 15.24 21.45
C MET A 1 -73.37 16.44 21.34
N ARG A 2 -72.19 16.38 21.96
CA ARG A 2 -71.05 17.29 21.71
C ARG A 2 -69.79 16.47 21.89
N ALA A 3 -69.06 16.27 20.79
CA ALA A 3 -67.83 15.49 20.74
C ALA A 3 -66.66 16.36 21.21
N PHE A 4 -65.93 15.90 22.23
CA PHE A 4 -64.61 16.42 22.59
C PHE A 4 -63.55 15.65 21.80
N ARG A 5 -62.79 16.36 20.95
CA ARG A 5 -61.57 15.85 20.32
C ARG A 5 -60.40 16.08 21.28
N ILE A 6 -59.74 15.00 21.71
CA ILE A 6 -58.44 15.05 22.39
C ILE A 6 -57.37 14.93 21.31
N THR A 7 -56.60 15.99 21.12
CA THR A 7 -55.43 16.01 20.23
C THR A 7 -54.23 15.50 21.03
N GLY A 8 -53.88 14.22 20.85
CA GLY A 8 -52.65 13.65 21.41
C GLY A 8 -51.46 14.00 20.52
N VAL A 9 -50.55 14.83 21.02
CA VAL A 9 -49.24 15.10 20.40
C VAL A 9 -48.33 13.93 20.71
N CYS A 10 -48.03 13.11 19.71
CA CYS A 10 -47.01 12.07 19.78
C CYS A 10 -45.64 12.73 19.55
N VAL A 11 -44.87 12.94 20.61
CA VAL A 11 -43.46 13.33 20.51
C VAL A 11 -42.67 12.05 20.18
N LEU A 12 -42.32 11.88 18.90
CA LEU A 12 -41.32 10.88 18.51
C LEU A 12 -39.95 11.35 19.01
N LEU A 13 -39.46 10.74 20.09
CA LEU A 13 -38.07 10.81 20.49
C LEU A 13 -37.25 9.99 19.48
N CYS A 14 -36.65 10.62 18.48
CA CYS A 14 -35.56 10.03 17.72
C CYS A 14 -34.34 9.90 18.63
N LEU A 15 -34.23 8.77 19.33
CA LEU A 15 -32.97 8.33 19.92
C LEU A 15 -32.00 8.08 18.77
N LEU A 16 -31.08 9.03 18.56
CA LEU A 16 -29.84 8.81 17.82
C LEU A 16 -29.07 7.70 18.53
N ILE A 17 -29.25 6.47 18.09
CA ILE A 17 -28.38 5.35 18.44
C ILE A 17 -27.08 5.60 17.68
N ALA A 18 -26.16 6.34 18.30
CA ALA A 18 -24.77 6.31 17.85
C ALA A 18 -24.28 4.85 18.02
N PRO A 19 -23.62 4.26 17.01
CA PRO A 19 -23.03 2.94 17.18
C PRO A 19 -22.00 3.03 18.30
N ALA A 20 -22.25 2.27 19.37
CA ALA A 20 -21.32 2.13 20.48
C ALA A 20 -20.14 1.24 20.06
N TRP A 21 -19.26 1.76 19.22
CA TRP A 21 -17.90 1.24 19.02
C TRP A 21 -16.94 2.04 19.89
N ALA A 22 -17.13 1.95 21.20
CA ALA A 22 -16.21 2.50 22.17
C ALA A 22 -16.10 1.51 23.33
N ALA A 23 -15.20 0.53 23.19
CA ALA A 23 -14.45 -0.11 24.28
C ALA A 23 -13.62 -1.28 23.73
N ASP A 24 -12.55 -0.99 23.01
CA ASP A 24 -11.29 -1.73 23.07
C ASP A 24 -10.22 -0.86 22.42
N GLY A 25 -8.97 -1.06 22.80
CA GLY A 25 -7.82 -0.20 22.52
C GLY A 25 -7.52 0.21 21.07
N GLY A 26 -8.28 -0.19 20.06
CA GLY A 26 -8.16 0.25 18.67
C GLY A 26 -7.04 -0.44 17.87
N TRP A 27 -7.22 -0.47 16.53
CA TRP A 27 -6.33 -1.01 15.49
C TRP A 27 -6.37 -2.54 15.23
N ALA A 28 -7.56 -3.10 14.99
CA ALA A 28 -7.74 -4.53 14.70
C ALA A 28 -7.44 -4.95 13.24
N SER A 29 -7.14 -3.98 12.38
CA SER A 29 -6.89 -4.19 10.95
C SER A 29 -5.67 -3.39 10.50
N TYR A 30 -5.07 -3.77 9.36
CA TYR A 30 -3.88 -3.10 8.81
C TYR A 30 -4.01 -1.56 8.79
N GLY A 31 -5.13 -1.05 8.27
CA GLY A 31 -5.38 0.38 8.17
C GLY A 31 -6.10 0.99 9.37
N GLY A 32 -6.06 0.35 10.55
CA GLY A 32 -6.76 0.78 11.78
C GLY A 32 -8.20 0.29 11.85
N ASP A 33 -8.89 0.33 10.72
CA ASP A 33 -10.22 -0.20 10.48
C ASP A 33 -10.26 -0.94 9.13
N ALA A 34 -11.36 -1.64 8.85
CA ALA A 34 -11.53 -2.45 7.64
C ALA A 34 -11.56 -1.60 6.34
N GLY A 35 -11.97 -0.34 6.43
CA GLY A 35 -11.97 0.64 5.35
C GLY A 35 -10.65 1.38 5.15
N GLY A 36 -9.70 1.24 6.08
CA GLY A 36 -8.35 1.78 5.96
C GLY A 36 -8.26 3.30 6.07
N GLN A 37 -8.97 3.92 7.01
CA GLN A 37 -8.86 5.37 7.26
C GLN A 37 -7.57 5.75 7.97
N ARG A 38 -6.96 4.81 8.71
CA ARG A 38 -5.78 5.05 9.56
C ARG A 38 -6.01 6.19 10.55
N TYR A 39 -7.24 6.29 11.04
CA TYR A 39 -7.69 7.32 11.98
C TYR A 39 -7.76 6.78 13.41
N VAL A 40 -7.25 7.56 14.36
CA VAL A 40 -7.20 7.22 15.77
C VAL A 40 -8.12 8.14 16.55
N ALA A 41 -9.16 7.56 17.17
CA ALA A 41 -10.12 8.32 17.96
C ALA A 41 -9.62 8.72 19.37
N ALA A 42 -8.54 8.09 19.85
CA ALA A 42 -7.92 8.43 21.12
C ALA A 42 -7.35 9.85 21.11
N ASP A 43 -7.43 10.53 22.25
CA ASP A 43 -7.08 11.95 22.40
C ASP A 43 -6.07 12.23 23.53
N GLU A 44 -5.41 11.20 24.05
CA GLU A 44 -4.36 11.38 25.06
C GLU A 44 -3.14 12.11 24.48
N ILE A 45 -2.69 11.71 23.28
CA ILE A 45 -1.60 12.36 22.56
C ILE A 45 -2.15 13.50 21.70
N ALA A 46 -1.71 14.72 21.97
CA ALA A 46 -2.24 15.94 21.37
C ALA A 46 -1.11 16.95 21.07
N PRO A 47 -1.35 17.99 20.25
CA PRO A 47 -0.32 18.95 19.86
C PRO A 47 0.42 19.63 21.04
N ASP A 48 -0.26 19.85 22.17
CA ASP A 48 0.30 20.50 23.35
C ASP A 48 1.24 19.60 24.18
N ASN A 49 1.17 18.28 23.98
CA ASN A 49 1.90 17.30 24.78
C ASN A 49 2.75 16.32 23.96
N VAL A 50 2.61 16.26 22.63
CA VAL A 50 3.36 15.34 21.75
C VAL A 50 4.87 15.48 21.89
N SER A 51 5.35 16.67 22.23
CA SER A 51 6.78 16.95 22.51
C SER A 51 7.34 16.12 23.68
N LYS A 52 6.48 15.55 24.52
CA LYS A 52 6.84 14.74 25.69
C LYS A 52 6.87 13.24 25.41
N LEU A 53 6.56 12.80 24.18
CA LEU A 53 6.62 11.38 23.82
C LEU A 53 8.03 10.83 24.01
N THR A 54 8.13 9.68 24.68
CA THR A 54 9.38 8.94 24.88
C THR A 54 9.20 7.49 24.44
N LEU A 55 10.32 6.80 24.21
CA LEU A 55 10.32 5.36 23.92
C LEU A 55 9.77 4.61 25.14
N ALA A 56 8.61 3.97 24.99
CA ALA A 56 7.97 3.18 26.03
C ALA A 56 8.58 1.77 26.10
N TRP A 57 8.72 1.12 24.95
CA TRP A 57 9.38 -0.18 24.83
C TRP A 57 9.91 -0.39 23.41
N LYS A 58 10.83 -1.35 23.27
CA LYS A 58 11.39 -1.80 21.99
C LYS A 58 11.48 -3.32 21.98
N PHE A 59 11.20 -3.91 20.83
CA PHE A 59 11.32 -5.35 20.60
C PHE A 59 12.19 -5.60 19.37
N ARG A 60 13.04 -6.62 19.39
CA ARG A 60 13.81 -7.08 18.22
C ARG A 60 13.30 -8.47 17.83
N THR A 61 12.94 -8.64 16.57
CA THR A 61 12.34 -9.90 16.11
C THR A 61 13.34 -11.04 15.98
N GLY A 62 14.65 -10.71 15.80
CA GLY A 62 15.70 -11.69 15.50
C GLY A 62 15.71 -12.13 14.03
N ALA A 63 14.78 -11.63 13.21
CA ALA A 63 14.53 -12.16 11.86
C ALA A 63 15.72 -12.03 10.90
N LEU A 64 16.61 -11.06 11.12
CA LEU A 64 17.79 -10.84 10.27
C LEU A 64 19.00 -11.69 10.67
N GLU A 65 18.99 -12.30 11.86
CA GLU A 65 20.14 -13.01 12.39
C GLU A 65 20.44 -14.28 11.59
N GLY A 66 21.72 -14.47 11.24
CA GLY A 66 22.18 -15.62 10.47
C GLY A 66 21.70 -15.70 9.02
N LYS A 67 21.03 -14.66 8.50
CA LYS A 67 20.59 -14.63 7.09
C LYS A 67 21.78 -14.30 6.16
N PRO A 68 21.93 -15.01 5.03
CA PRO A 68 23.00 -14.72 4.08
C PRO A 68 22.75 -13.40 3.35
N GLU A 69 23.82 -12.78 2.83
CA GLU A 69 23.78 -11.46 2.21
C GLU A 69 22.79 -11.35 1.04
N ASN A 70 22.71 -12.39 0.19
CA ASN A 70 21.78 -12.42 -0.93
C ASN A 70 20.30 -12.44 -0.50
N VAL A 71 20.01 -12.95 0.69
CA VAL A 71 18.67 -12.91 1.30
C VAL A 71 18.40 -11.53 1.90
N LEU A 72 19.36 -10.96 2.63
CA LEU A 72 19.26 -9.61 3.21
C LEU A 72 19.08 -8.53 2.13
N ALA A 73 19.77 -8.67 0.99
CA ALA A 73 19.62 -7.79 -0.17
C ALA A 73 18.20 -7.80 -0.77
N ARG A 74 17.37 -8.77 -0.39
CA ARG A 74 15.98 -8.93 -0.82
C ARG A 74 14.99 -8.79 0.34
N THR A 75 15.34 -8.10 1.42
CA THR A 75 14.46 -7.96 2.59
C THR A 75 13.89 -6.54 2.73
N ALA A 76 12.62 -6.44 3.12
CA ALA A 76 12.00 -5.22 3.63
C ALA A 76 11.04 -5.52 4.77
N PHE A 77 11.07 -4.70 5.83
CA PHE A 77 10.19 -4.86 6.99
C PHE A 77 9.08 -3.81 7.00
N GLU A 78 8.02 -4.08 6.23
CA GLU A 78 6.94 -3.14 5.93
C GLU A 78 5.70 -3.28 6.86
N VAL A 79 5.83 -4.04 7.95
CA VAL A 79 4.67 -4.49 8.73
C VAL A 79 3.98 -3.36 9.48
N THR A 80 2.66 -3.40 9.51
CA THR A 80 1.84 -2.66 10.49
C THR A 80 1.23 -3.67 11.47
N PRO A 81 1.61 -3.65 12.76
CA PRO A 81 0.98 -4.49 13.77
C PRO A 81 -0.52 -4.22 13.93
N ILE A 82 -1.26 -5.22 14.41
CA ILE A 82 -2.65 -5.08 14.85
C ILE A 82 -2.77 -5.35 16.34
N LEU A 83 -3.73 -4.72 17.01
CA LEU A 83 -4.14 -5.07 18.36
C LEU A 83 -5.37 -6.00 18.28
N ALA A 84 -5.18 -7.26 18.64
CA ALA A 84 -6.25 -8.26 18.62
C ALA A 84 -6.01 -9.30 19.72
N ALA A 85 -7.08 -9.89 20.26
CA ALA A 85 -7.01 -10.91 21.31
C ALA A 85 -6.07 -10.52 22.48
N GLY A 86 -6.12 -9.24 22.88
CA GLY A 86 -5.29 -8.68 23.96
C GLY A 86 -3.78 -8.64 23.68
N SER A 87 -3.35 -8.72 22.41
CA SER A 87 -1.94 -8.77 22.02
C SER A 87 -1.66 -7.89 20.80
N LEU A 88 -0.44 -7.36 20.70
CA LEU A 88 0.05 -6.77 19.46
C LEU A 88 0.61 -7.87 18.57
N ILE A 89 0.02 -8.08 17.41
CA ILE A 89 0.33 -9.20 16.53
C ILE A 89 0.80 -8.69 15.19
N PHE A 90 1.91 -9.23 14.70
CA PHE A 90 2.51 -8.84 13.42
C PHE A 90 3.33 -9.99 12.83
N CYS A 91 3.72 -9.84 11.57
CA CYS A 91 4.59 -10.78 10.85
C CYS A 91 5.95 -10.17 10.53
N THR A 92 7.00 -10.99 10.47
CA THR A 92 8.34 -10.60 10.00
C THR A 92 8.42 -10.68 8.46
N PRO A 93 9.50 -10.18 7.82
CA PRO A 93 9.71 -10.35 6.37
C PRO A 93 9.72 -11.81 5.89
N TYR A 94 9.98 -12.76 6.80
CA TYR A 94 9.99 -14.20 6.53
C TYR A 94 8.68 -14.89 6.97
N ASN A 95 7.64 -14.10 7.23
CA ASN A 95 6.29 -14.50 7.63
C ASN A 95 6.19 -15.21 8.99
N GLU A 96 7.22 -15.14 9.86
CA GLU A 96 7.06 -15.51 11.27
C GLU A 96 6.02 -14.58 11.91
N VAL A 97 5.05 -15.12 12.64
CA VAL A 97 4.02 -14.35 13.34
C VAL A 97 4.38 -14.27 14.81
N ILE A 98 4.40 -13.06 15.36
CA ILE A 98 4.80 -12.78 16.74
C ILE A 98 3.68 -12.01 17.41
N ALA A 99 3.33 -12.40 18.64
CA ALA A 99 2.45 -11.65 19.52
C ALA A 99 3.21 -11.10 20.71
N LEU A 100 3.00 -9.82 21.00
CA LEU A 100 3.60 -9.12 22.13
C LEU A 100 2.55 -8.68 23.15
N ASP A 101 2.97 -8.53 24.41
CA ASP A 101 2.22 -7.76 25.38
C ASP A 101 2.16 -6.27 24.97
N PRO A 102 0.96 -5.67 24.86
CA PRO A 102 0.85 -4.28 24.42
C PRO A 102 1.44 -3.26 25.42
N ALA A 103 1.62 -3.59 26.70
CA ALA A 103 2.19 -2.65 27.66
C ALA A 103 3.72 -2.67 27.65
N THR A 104 4.32 -3.85 27.53
CA THR A 104 5.76 -4.05 27.76
C THR A 104 6.55 -4.38 26.50
N GLY A 105 5.91 -4.87 25.44
CA GLY A 105 6.58 -5.39 24.26
C GLY A 105 7.20 -6.78 24.46
N ASP A 106 6.89 -7.47 25.56
CA ASP A 106 7.37 -8.82 25.82
C ASP A 106 6.69 -9.83 24.89
N GLU A 107 7.46 -10.79 24.37
CA GLU A 107 6.93 -11.84 23.51
C GLU A 107 6.02 -12.80 24.29
N LYS A 108 4.79 -12.98 23.80
CA LYS A 108 3.81 -13.93 24.33
C LYS A 108 3.89 -15.27 23.62
N TRP A 109 3.93 -15.24 22.30
CA TRP A 109 4.06 -16.42 21.46
C TRP A 109 4.64 -16.05 20.09
N ARG A 110 5.18 -17.07 19.41
CA ARG A 110 5.70 -16.99 18.06
C ARG A 110 5.34 -18.23 17.27
N PHE A 111 5.09 -18.03 15.98
CA PHE A 111 4.92 -19.08 15.00
C PHE A 111 5.88 -18.84 13.83
N ASP A 112 6.65 -19.86 13.44
CA ASP A 112 7.50 -19.84 12.25
C ASP A 112 6.88 -20.75 11.16
N PRO A 113 6.48 -20.20 10.00
CA PRO A 113 5.98 -21.00 8.89
C PRO A 113 7.09 -21.75 8.13
N HIS A 114 8.36 -21.60 8.53
CA HIS A 114 9.55 -22.17 7.91
C HIS A 114 9.65 -21.81 6.43
N LEU A 115 9.68 -20.51 6.14
CA LEU A 115 9.77 -20.00 4.77
C LEU A 115 11.09 -20.43 4.11
N PRO A 116 11.07 -21.10 2.94
CA PRO A 116 12.31 -21.45 2.24
C PRO A 116 13.07 -20.19 1.81
N LEU A 117 14.35 -20.09 2.14
CA LEU A 117 15.17 -18.93 1.73
C LEU A 117 15.63 -19.00 0.26
N THR A 118 15.31 -20.09 -0.43
CA THR A 118 15.58 -20.33 -1.86
C THR A 118 14.48 -19.79 -2.78
N LEU A 119 13.39 -19.23 -2.24
CA LEU A 119 12.24 -18.77 -3.04
C LEU A 119 12.63 -17.77 -4.12
N ARG A 120 13.56 -16.86 -3.79
CA ARG A 120 13.92 -15.73 -4.67
C ARG A 120 12.66 -14.94 -5.07
N PRO A 121 11.97 -14.30 -4.12
CA PRO A 121 10.72 -13.58 -4.39
C PRO A 121 10.90 -12.53 -5.49
N ALA A 122 9.87 -12.38 -6.33
CA ALA A 122 9.81 -11.45 -7.46
C ALA A 122 10.03 -9.99 -7.03
N ASN A 123 9.52 -9.63 -5.85
CA ASN A 123 9.81 -8.36 -5.20
C ASN A 123 10.89 -8.56 -4.10
N GLN A 124 10.46 -8.70 -2.84
CA GLN A 124 11.30 -8.89 -1.67
C GLN A 124 10.64 -9.87 -0.70
N TYR A 125 11.43 -10.46 0.20
CA TYR A 125 10.92 -11.01 1.46
C TYR A 125 10.29 -9.86 2.24
N VAL A 126 8.96 -9.89 2.31
CA VAL A 126 8.16 -8.84 2.91
C VAL A 126 6.91 -9.44 3.55
N CYS A 127 6.38 -8.76 4.54
CA CYS A 127 5.04 -8.99 5.06
C CYS A 127 4.49 -7.67 5.60
N ARG A 128 3.32 -7.23 5.11
CA ARG A 128 2.72 -5.95 5.53
C ARG A 128 1.79 -6.07 6.73
N GLY A 129 1.34 -7.27 7.06
CA GLY A 129 0.47 -7.49 8.22
C GLY A 129 -0.14 -8.88 8.26
N VAL A 130 -1.00 -9.07 9.25
CA VAL A 130 -1.87 -10.25 9.43
C VAL A 130 -3.33 -9.79 9.49
N ALA A 131 -4.27 -10.72 9.35
CA ALA A 131 -5.70 -10.44 9.49
C ALA A 131 -6.26 -11.13 10.73
N TYR A 132 -7.12 -10.44 11.48
CA TYR A 132 -7.82 -11.01 12.62
C TYR A 132 -9.25 -11.39 12.25
N TRP A 133 -9.74 -12.49 12.81
CA TRP A 133 -11.13 -12.92 12.65
C TRP A 133 -11.65 -13.52 13.94
N LYS A 134 -12.93 -13.28 14.23
CA LYS A 134 -13.62 -13.84 15.40
C LYS A 134 -14.88 -14.55 14.95
N ASP A 135 -14.96 -15.83 15.30
CA ASP A 135 -16.16 -16.63 15.17
C ASP A 135 -17.21 -16.15 16.19
N ARG A 136 -18.18 -15.36 15.73
CA ARG A 136 -19.27 -14.88 16.59
C ARG A 136 -20.21 -16.00 17.06
N SER A 137 -20.13 -17.19 16.46
CA SER A 137 -20.95 -18.35 16.82
C SER A 137 -20.27 -19.32 17.79
N ALA A 138 -18.94 -19.20 17.96
CA ALA A 138 -18.19 -20.09 18.84
C ALA A 138 -18.28 -19.63 20.31
N PRO A 139 -18.34 -20.57 21.27
CA PRO A 139 -18.13 -20.30 22.69
C PRO A 139 -16.88 -19.47 22.95
N GLU A 140 -16.99 -18.52 23.87
CA GLU A 140 -15.86 -17.71 24.32
C GLU A 140 -14.74 -18.59 24.90
N GLY A 141 -13.50 -18.29 24.53
CA GLY A 141 -12.32 -19.07 24.96
C GLY A 141 -12.15 -20.41 24.27
N GLN A 142 -13.03 -20.81 23.34
CA GLN A 142 -12.78 -21.98 22.50
C GLN A 142 -11.55 -21.73 21.62
N ALA A 143 -10.63 -22.70 21.58
CA ALA A 143 -9.47 -22.63 20.70
C ALA A 143 -9.91 -22.41 19.24
N CYS A 144 -9.23 -21.50 18.54
CA CYS A 144 -9.54 -21.11 17.15
C CYS A 144 -10.92 -20.48 16.94
N SER A 145 -11.60 -20.03 18.00
CA SER A 145 -12.73 -19.09 17.89
C SER A 145 -12.25 -17.69 17.48
N GLU A 146 -11.04 -17.32 17.86
CA GLU A 146 -10.35 -16.12 17.41
C GLU A 146 -9.09 -16.53 16.65
N ARG A 147 -8.94 -16.01 15.44
CA ARG A 147 -7.90 -16.44 14.51
C ARG A 147 -7.08 -15.28 13.99
N ILE A 148 -5.82 -15.58 13.74
CA ILE A 148 -4.90 -14.75 12.97
C ILE A 148 -4.60 -15.49 11.68
N PHE A 149 -4.88 -14.84 10.56
CA PHE A 149 -4.51 -15.30 9.24
C PHE A 149 -3.23 -14.64 8.76
N VAL A 150 -2.29 -15.45 8.29
CA VAL A 150 -1.08 -14.99 7.60
C VAL A 150 -1.04 -15.65 6.23
N ALA A 151 -0.90 -14.82 5.20
CA ALA A 151 -0.57 -15.28 3.85
C ALA A 151 0.94 -15.13 3.65
N THR A 152 1.58 -16.19 3.20
CA THR A 152 3.04 -16.27 3.16
C THR A 152 3.60 -15.96 1.77
N ASN A 153 4.87 -15.57 1.70
CA ASN A 153 5.61 -15.40 0.44
C ASN A 153 5.73 -16.71 -0.37
N HIS A 154 5.37 -17.86 0.23
CA HIS A 154 5.28 -19.16 -0.44
C HIS A 154 3.81 -19.60 -0.61
N SER A 155 2.92 -18.65 -0.84
CA SER A 155 1.53 -18.88 -1.26
C SER A 155 0.64 -19.68 -0.31
N ARG A 156 1.05 -19.88 0.95
CA ARG A 156 0.21 -20.54 1.97
C ARG A 156 -0.63 -19.51 2.70
N LEU A 157 -1.92 -19.76 2.86
CA LEU A 157 -2.77 -19.08 3.84
C LEU A 157 -2.87 -19.98 5.08
N ILE A 158 -2.40 -19.48 6.22
CA ILE A 158 -2.32 -20.22 7.49
C ILE A 158 -3.25 -19.57 8.51
N ALA A 159 -4.00 -20.40 9.25
CA ALA A 159 -4.85 -19.97 10.35
C ALA A 159 -4.23 -20.34 11.70
N LEU A 160 -4.02 -19.35 12.55
CA LEU A 160 -3.46 -19.51 13.90
C LEU A 160 -4.50 -19.09 14.94
N ASP A 161 -4.54 -19.77 16.07
CA ASP A 161 -5.29 -19.32 17.24
C ASP A 161 -4.67 -18.01 17.77
N ALA A 162 -5.49 -16.97 17.91
CA ALA A 162 -4.99 -15.62 18.21
C ALA A 162 -4.35 -15.50 19.61
N HIS A 163 -4.72 -16.37 20.55
CA HIS A 163 -4.23 -16.33 21.93
C HIS A 163 -2.93 -17.14 22.12
N SER A 164 -2.76 -18.23 21.38
CA SER A 164 -1.65 -19.17 21.57
C SER A 164 -0.67 -19.28 20.41
N GLY A 165 -1.01 -18.77 19.23
CA GLY A 165 -0.22 -18.93 18.01
C GLY A 165 -0.22 -20.35 17.44
N LYS A 166 -1.01 -21.27 18.02
CA LYS A 166 -1.11 -22.66 17.53
C LYS A 166 -1.92 -22.72 16.25
N VAL A 167 -1.51 -23.61 15.36
CA VAL A 167 -2.20 -23.86 14.08
C VAL A 167 -3.63 -24.37 14.33
N CYS A 168 -4.59 -23.79 13.62
CA CYS A 168 -6.00 -24.18 13.69
C CYS A 168 -6.28 -25.37 12.78
N ASN A 169 -6.09 -26.59 13.31
CA ASN A 169 -6.21 -27.85 12.55
C ASN A 169 -7.55 -28.06 11.80
N GLY A 170 -8.61 -27.34 12.17
CA GLY A 170 -9.90 -27.38 11.46
C GLY A 170 -9.95 -26.55 10.19
N PHE A 171 -8.91 -25.77 9.89
CA PHE A 171 -8.78 -24.99 8.66
C PHE A 171 -7.91 -25.74 7.65
N GLY A 172 -8.28 -25.75 6.38
CA GLY A 172 -7.62 -26.54 5.34
C GLY A 172 -7.94 -28.03 5.40
N SER A 173 -7.20 -28.80 4.61
CA SER A 173 -7.45 -30.24 4.47
C SER A 173 -6.84 -31.05 5.63
N ARG A 174 -7.25 -32.32 5.77
CA ARG A 174 -6.61 -33.26 6.70
C ARG A 174 -5.12 -33.51 6.39
N ILE A 175 -4.68 -33.24 5.16
CA ILE A 175 -3.29 -33.41 4.70
C ILE A 175 -2.45 -32.17 5.04
N THR A 176 -3.08 -31.00 5.05
CA THR A 176 -2.46 -29.69 5.32
C THR A 176 -3.17 -28.97 6.48
N PRO A 177 -3.21 -29.55 7.69
CA PRO A 177 -4.00 -29.01 8.79
C PRO A 177 -3.54 -27.59 9.14
N GLY A 178 -4.53 -26.70 9.23
CA GLY A 178 -4.42 -25.27 9.47
C GLY A 178 -3.85 -24.41 8.36
N MET A 179 -3.74 -24.95 7.14
CA MET A 179 -3.35 -24.15 5.98
C MET A 179 -4.03 -24.59 4.67
N VAL A 180 -4.20 -23.62 3.78
CA VAL A 180 -4.61 -23.85 2.39
C VAL A 180 -3.57 -23.30 1.42
N ASP A 181 -3.51 -23.90 0.24
CA ASP A 181 -2.72 -23.39 -0.87
C ASP A 181 -3.50 -22.25 -1.55
N ALA A 182 -2.89 -21.08 -1.59
CA ALA A 182 -3.38 -19.87 -2.27
C ALA A 182 -2.48 -19.50 -3.45
N GLY A 183 -1.69 -20.47 -3.96
CA GLY A 183 -0.84 -20.33 -5.12
C GLY A 183 -1.62 -20.26 -6.44
N PRO A 184 -0.92 -19.95 -7.54
CA PRO A 184 -1.53 -19.85 -8.85
C PRO A 184 -1.73 -21.23 -9.48
N ASP A 185 -2.72 -21.33 -10.36
CA ASP A 185 -2.99 -22.55 -11.13
C ASP A 185 -1.95 -22.78 -12.25
N ARG A 186 -1.29 -21.71 -12.69
CA ARG A 186 -0.25 -21.74 -13.72
C ARG A 186 1.11 -22.09 -13.10
N LEU A 187 1.87 -22.93 -13.82
CA LEU A 187 3.23 -23.30 -13.42
C LEU A 187 4.14 -22.08 -13.33
N LEU A 188 4.89 -22.02 -12.22
CA LEU A 188 5.91 -21.01 -11.99
C LEU A 188 7.22 -21.39 -12.69
N ILE A 189 7.91 -20.42 -13.28
CA ILE A 189 9.27 -20.59 -13.83
C ILE A 189 10.36 -20.53 -12.76
N TRP A 190 10.06 -20.00 -11.57
CA TRP A 190 10.80 -20.24 -10.33
C TRP A 190 9.89 -20.04 -9.10
N PRO A 191 10.21 -20.58 -7.92
CA PRO A 191 9.28 -20.61 -6.79
C PRO A 191 8.75 -19.25 -6.32
N GLY A 192 9.54 -18.19 -6.42
CA GLY A 192 9.19 -16.84 -5.99
C GLY A 192 8.60 -15.95 -7.09
N GLU A 193 8.26 -16.50 -8.27
CA GLU A 193 7.57 -15.74 -9.33
C GLU A 193 6.21 -15.22 -8.86
N PHE A 194 5.58 -15.96 -7.95
CA PHE A 194 4.36 -15.60 -7.25
C PHE A 194 4.63 -15.61 -5.75
N GLN A 195 4.03 -14.65 -5.04
CA GLN A 195 4.07 -14.55 -3.59
C GLN A 195 2.87 -13.77 -3.07
N ILE A 196 2.68 -13.73 -1.75
CA ILE A 196 1.65 -12.91 -1.12
C ILE A 196 2.34 -11.98 -0.10
N THR A 197 2.20 -10.67 -0.32
CA THR A 197 2.97 -9.64 0.40
C THR A 197 2.14 -8.83 1.40
N SER A 198 0.83 -8.71 1.14
CA SER A 198 -0.13 -7.95 1.94
C SER A 198 -1.01 -8.87 2.78
N PRO A 199 -1.56 -8.38 3.91
CA PRO A 199 -2.48 -9.16 4.72
C PRO A 199 -3.73 -9.55 3.92
N PRO A 200 -4.31 -10.72 4.19
CA PRO A 200 -5.71 -11.01 3.83
C PRO A 200 -6.66 -9.95 4.40
N VAL A 201 -7.88 -9.93 3.91
CA VAL A 201 -9.00 -9.29 4.61
C VAL A 201 -10.00 -10.33 5.07
N THR A 202 -10.66 -10.05 6.19
CA THR A 202 -11.65 -10.92 6.81
C THR A 202 -12.95 -10.15 6.93
N VAL A 203 -14.06 -10.79 6.55
CA VAL A 203 -15.38 -10.17 6.58
C VAL A 203 -16.44 -11.27 6.69
N HIS A 204 -17.36 -11.12 7.63
CA HIS A 204 -18.30 -12.18 7.99
C HIS A 204 -17.58 -13.51 8.27
N ASN A 205 -17.79 -14.50 7.39
CA ASN A 205 -17.19 -15.83 7.46
C ASN A 205 -16.18 -16.07 6.34
N VAL A 206 -15.72 -15.02 5.65
CA VAL A 206 -14.86 -15.11 4.48
C VAL A 206 -13.48 -14.53 4.79
N VAL A 207 -12.43 -15.19 4.33
CA VAL A 207 -11.07 -14.66 4.25
C VAL A 207 -10.65 -14.56 2.78
N ILE A 208 -10.20 -13.37 2.36
CA ILE A 208 -9.91 -13.04 0.97
C ILE A 208 -8.43 -12.68 0.83
N VAL A 209 -7.78 -13.24 -0.18
CA VAL A 209 -6.33 -13.16 -0.38
C VAL A 209 -6.02 -12.73 -1.82
N GLY A 210 -5.18 -11.70 -1.95
CA GLY A 210 -4.61 -11.25 -3.22
C GLY A 210 -3.27 -11.93 -3.54
N SER A 211 -2.45 -11.29 -4.36
CA SER A 211 -1.14 -11.84 -4.77
C SER A 211 -0.18 -10.75 -5.28
N SER A 212 1.10 -11.08 -5.36
CA SER A 212 2.16 -10.28 -5.99
C SER A 212 2.93 -11.18 -6.94
N ILE A 213 3.05 -10.76 -8.20
CA ILE A 213 3.61 -11.55 -9.30
C ILE A 213 4.78 -10.80 -9.93
N SER A 214 5.73 -11.53 -10.52
CA SER A 214 6.78 -10.94 -11.38
C SER A 214 6.21 -10.53 -12.73
N ASP A 215 5.57 -9.37 -12.75
CA ASP A 215 4.98 -8.67 -13.88
C ASP A 215 5.89 -8.50 -15.12
N ASN A 216 7.20 -8.34 -14.95
CA ASN A 216 8.12 -8.05 -16.07
C ASN A 216 8.93 -9.26 -16.56
N ALA A 217 8.70 -10.46 -16.01
CA ALA A 217 9.45 -11.65 -16.39
C ALA A 217 9.02 -12.24 -17.75
N ARG A 218 7.70 -12.41 -17.95
CA ARG A 218 7.13 -13.03 -19.15
C ARG A 218 5.69 -12.60 -19.38
N THR A 219 5.27 -12.55 -20.65
CA THR A 219 3.90 -12.22 -21.07
C THR A 219 2.85 -13.15 -20.44
N ASP A 220 3.12 -14.45 -20.40
CA ASP A 220 2.23 -15.48 -19.85
C ASP A 220 2.47 -15.71 -18.36
N ALA A 221 2.66 -14.64 -17.58
CA ALA A 221 2.83 -14.69 -16.12
C ALA A 221 1.68 -15.45 -15.42
N PRO A 222 1.82 -15.87 -14.15
CA PRO A 222 0.69 -16.33 -13.35
C PRO A 222 -0.47 -15.33 -13.36
N SER A 223 -1.71 -15.82 -13.28
CA SER A 223 -2.88 -14.93 -13.19
C SER A 223 -3.00 -14.31 -11.79
N GLY A 224 -3.44 -13.06 -11.74
CA GLY A 224 -3.67 -12.26 -10.52
C GLY A 224 -4.94 -12.61 -9.75
N VAL A 225 -5.44 -13.85 -9.89
CA VAL A 225 -6.65 -14.35 -9.24
C VAL A 225 -6.67 -14.01 -7.75
N VAL A 226 -7.76 -13.37 -7.33
CA VAL A 226 -8.12 -13.16 -5.91
C VAL A 226 -8.94 -14.36 -5.46
N ARG A 227 -8.62 -14.90 -4.28
CA ARG A 227 -9.22 -16.13 -3.75
C ARG A 227 -9.93 -15.86 -2.43
N ALA A 228 -11.14 -16.38 -2.29
CA ALA A 228 -11.92 -16.33 -1.07
C ALA A 228 -12.14 -17.74 -0.49
N PHE A 229 -11.97 -17.86 0.81
CA PHE A 229 -12.14 -19.11 1.55
C PHE A 229 -13.05 -18.89 2.76
N ASP A 230 -13.72 -19.94 3.21
CA ASP A 230 -14.42 -19.93 4.49
C ASP A 230 -13.40 -19.78 5.63
N ALA A 231 -13.61 -18.82 6.52
CA ALA A 231 -12.69 -18.48 7.59
C ALA A 231 -12.60 -19.58 8.67
N ARG A 232 -13.57 -20.51 8.77
CA ARG A 232 -13.52 -21.65 9.69
C ARG A 232 -12.81 -22.85 9.08
N SER A 233 -13.21 -23.26 7.89
CA SER A 233 -12.80 -24.52 7.27
C SER A 233 -11.69 -24.35 6.25
N GLY A 234 -11.51 -23.17 5.66
CA GLY A 234 -10.61 -22.95 4.53
C GLY A 234 -11.16 -23.50 3.21
N GLU A 235 -12.43 -23.90 3.15
CA GLU A 235 -13.04 -24.34 1.90
C GLU A 235 -13.13 -23.16 0.91
N PRO A 236 -12.77 -23.37 -0.37
CA PRO A 236 -12.90 -22.32 -1.39
C PRO A 236 -14.36 -21.90 -1.55
N ILE A 237 -14.61 -20.59 -1.60
CA ILE A 237 -15.94 -20.02 -1.82
C ILE A 237 -16.05 -19.51 -3.26
N TRP A 238 -15.16 -18.59 -3.64
CA TRP A 238 -15.10 -18.02 -4.99
C TRP A 238 -13.68 -17.61 -5.35
N THR A 239 -13.49 -17.39 -6.65
CA THR A 239 -12.27 -16.81 -7.21
C THR A 239 -12.65 -15.70 -8.19
N PHE A 240 -11.84 -14.66 -8.26
CA PHE A 240 -12.01 -13.54 -9.19
C PHE A 240 -10.72 -13.34 -9.98
N ASP A 241 -10.78 -13.52 -11.30
CA ASP A 241 -9.66 -13.24 -12.22
C ASP A 241 -9.93 -11.92 -12.97
N PRO A 242 -9.16 -10.85 -12.72
CA PRO A 242 -9.31 -9.58 -13.43
C PRO A 242 -9.13 -9.71 -14.94
N LEU A 243 -8.39 -10.72 -15.40
CA LEU A 243 -8.10 -10.98 -16.81
C LEU A 243 -8.76 -12.28 -17.31
N ASP A 244 -9.91 -12.68 -16.73
CA ASP A 244 -10.63 -13.89 -17.13
C ASP A 244 -10.78 -13.96 -18.66
N PRO A 245 -10.19 -14.98 -19.33
CA PRO A 245 -10.22 -15.09 -20.78
C PRO A 245 -11.63 -15.29 -21.34
N ASN A 246 -12.61 -15.70 -20.52
CA ASN A 246 -14.00 -15.85 -20.93
C ASN A 246 -14.77 -14.54 -20.98
N ASN A 247 -14.29 -13.49 -20.31
CA ASN A 247 -14.98 -12.22 -20.14
C ASN A 247 -14.30 -11.06 -20.91
N GLN A 248 -13.33 -11.35 -21.77
CA GLN A 248 -12.55 -10.34 -22.50
C GLN A 248 -12.43 -10.61 -24.00
N GLU A 249 -11.92 -9.60 -24.73
CA GLU A 249 -11.67 -9.65 -26.17
C GLU A 249 -10.76 -10.84 -26.59
N PRO A 250 -11.00 -11.47 -27.76
CA PRO A 250 -10.18 -12.58 -28.25
C PRO A 250 -8.69 -12.23 -28.33
N GLY A 251 -7.82 -13.01 -27.66
CA GLY A 251 -6.36 -12.89 -27.77
C GLY A 251 -5.59 -12.89 -26.44
N LEU A 252 -6.27 -12.70 -25.30
CA LEU A 252 -5.64 -12.57 -23.97
C LEU A 252 -5.27 -13.90 -23.29
N ALA A 253 -5.51 -15.06 -23.92
CA ALA A 253 -5.32 -16.38 -23.30
C ALA A 253 -3.87 -16.68 -22.81
N LYS A 254 -2.91 -15.83 -23.17
CA LYS A 254 -1.49 -15.93 -22.80
C LYS A 254 -0.99 -14.73 -21.99
N VAL A 255 -1.87 -14.00 -21.32
CA VAL A 255 -1.53 -12.88 -20.44
C VAL A 255 -1.66 -13.32 -18.97
N GLY A 256 -1.08 -12.57 -18.04
CA GLY A 256 -1.20 -12.76 -16.60
C GLY A 256 -1.01 -11.44 -15.83
N ALA A 257 -0.69 -11.54 -14.54
CA ALA A 257 -0.68 -10.44 -13.58
C ALA A 257 -2.08 -9.84 -13.36
N ALA A 258 -2.21 -8.51 -13.35
CA ALA A 258 -3.37 -7.79 -12.83
C ALA A 258 -3.74 -8.14 -11.38
N ASN A 259 -2.74 -8.54 -10.59
CA ASN A 259 -2.90 -9.04 -9.23
C ASN A 259 -3.21 -7.94 -8.21
N VAL A 260 -3.75 -8.34 -7.06
CA VAL A 260 -4.00 -7.45 -5.92
C VAL A 260 -2.85 -7.59 -4.92
N TRP A 261 -1.77 -6.83 -5.13
CA TRP A 261 -0.60 -6.87 -4.24
C TRP A 261 -0.68 -5.86 -3.10
N ALA A 262 -1.41 -4.77 -3.28
CA ALA A 262 -1.69 -3.80 -2.25
C ALA A 262 -2.76 -4.33 -1.26
N PRO A 263 -2.80 -3.82 -0.02
CA PRO A 263 -3.85 -4.19 0.93
C PRO A 263 -5.25 -3.85 0.38
N MET A 264 -6.25 -4.68 0.66
CA MET A 264 -7.65 -4.46 0.28
C MET A 264 -8.39 -3.67 1.37
N SER A 265 -9.57 -3.15 1.04
CA SER A 265 -10.51 -2.57 2.01
C SER A 265 -11.87 -3.25 1.94
N VAL A 266 -12.62 -3.19 3.03
CA VAL A 266 -13.90 -3.86 3.21
C VAL A 266 -14.92 -2.88 3.76
N ASP A 267 -16.12 -2.88 3.19
CA ASP A 267 -17.32 -2.29 3.77
C ASP A 267 -18.24 -3.45 4.23
N GLU A 268 -18.22 -3.76 5.53
CA GLU A 268 -19.01 -4.86 6.11
C GLU A 268 -20.52 -4.58 5.99
N GLU A 269 -20.94 -3.32 6.07
CA GLU A 269 -22.35 -2.92 5.99
C GLU A 269 -22.92 -3.15 4.59
N ARG A 270 -22.13 -2.83 3.55
CA ARG A 270 -22.51 -3.05 2.14
C ARG A 270 -22.22 -4.46 1.64
N GLY A 271 -21.46 -5.26 2.39
CA GLY A 271 -21.00 -6.57 1.92
C GLY A 271 -20.04 -6.47 0.73
N LEU A 272 -19.19 -5.43 0.69
CA LEU A 272 -18.28 -5.17 -0.43
C LEU A 272 -16.80 -5.27 -0.02
N VAL A 273 -15.99 -5.75 -0.96
CA VAL A 273 -14.52 -5.67 -0.90
C VAL A 273 -14.02 -4.85 -2.08
N PHE A 274 -13.07 -3.94 -1.82
CA PHE A 274 -12.46 -3.11 -2.84
C PHE A 274 -11.05 -3.60 -3.13
N LEU A 275 -10.84 -3.99 -4.38
CA LEU A 275 -9.63 -4.61 -4.89
C LEU A 275 -8.84 -3.57 -5.72
N PRO A 276 -7.64 -3.15 -5.27
CA PRO A 276 -6.71 -2.39 -6.09
C PRO A 276 -5.92 -3.34 -7.01
N THR A 277 -6.32 -3.46 -8.27
CA THR A 277 -5.68 -4.37 -9.22
C THR A 277 -4.43 -3.78 -9.87
N SER A 278 -3.48 -4.65 -10.20
CA SER A 278 -2.24 -4.26 -10.88
C SER A 278 -2.35 -4.15 -12.39
N SER A 279 -1.24 -3.77 -13.02
CA SER A 279 -1.05 -3.81 -14.47
C SER A 279 -1.07 -5.26 -14.98
N ALA A 280 -1.49 -5.42 -16.23
CA ALA A 280 -1.38 -6.68 -16.95
C ALA A 280 0.05 -6.89 -17.48
N SER A 281 0.56 -8.11 -17.40
CA SER A 281 1.93 -8.41 -17.83
C SER A 281 2.10 -8.36 -19.36
N PRO A 282 3.25 -7.89 -19.89
CA PRO A 282 4.34 -7.25 -19.16
C PRO A 282 4.12 -5.73 -19.09
N ASP A 283 4.65 -5.06 -18.07
CA ASP A 283 4.23 -3.69 -17.76
C ASP A 283 4.69 -2.63 -18.75
N PHE A 284 5.70 -2.88 -19.58
CA PHE A 284 6.27 -1.84 -20.47
C PHE A 284 6.05 -2.10 -21.96
N TYR A 285 5.31 -3.15 -22.32
CA TYR A 285 4.89 -3.42 -23.68
C TYR A 285 3.57 -4.21 -23.69
N GLY A 286 2.52 -3.62 -24.26
CA GLY A 286 1.16 -4.12 -24.31
C GLY A 286 0.74 -4.77 -25.64
N GLY A 287 1.61 -4.84 -26.66
CA GLY A 287 1.23 -5.37 -27.98
C GLY A 287 0.76 -6.83 -28.02
N GLY A 288 1.02 -7.62 -26.98
CA GLY A 288 0.47 -8.98 -26.79
C GLY A 288 -0.88 -9.03 -26.05
N ARG A 289 -1.38 -7.88 -25.57
CA ARG A 289 -2.59 -7.73 -24.75
C ARG A 289 -3.42 -6.52 -25.22
N PRO A 290 -3.99 -6.58 -26.44
CA PRO A 290 -4.70 -5.44 -27.02
C PRO A 290 -5.91 -5.00 -26.18
N GLY A 291 -6.31 -3.74 -26.35
CA GLY A 291 -7.43 -3.15 -25.61
C GLY A 291 -7.04 -2.69 -24.22
N ASN A 292 -8.00 -2.16 -23.46
CA ASN A 292 -7.71 -1.52 -22.17
C ASN A 292 -7.34 -2.48 -21.04
N ASN A 293 -7.37 -3.79 -21.27
CA ASN A 293 -7.19 -4.82 -20.25
C ASN A 293 -8.16 -4.58 -19.08
N ALA A 294 -9.46 -4.66 -19.38
CA ALA A 294 -10.51 -4.26 -18.45
C ALA A 294 -10.31 -4.94 -17.08
N LEU A 295 -10.55 -4.21 -15.99
CA LEU A 295 -10.31 -4.60 -14.59
C LEU A 295 -8.84 -4.67 -14.13
N ALA A 296 -7.84 -4.51 -15.01
CA ALA A 296 -6.48 -4.15 -14.59
C ALA A 296 -6.39 -2.65 -14.27
N ASP A 297 -5.41 -2.24 -13.45
CA ASP A 297 -5.19 -0.83 -13.07
C ASP A 297 -6.44 -0.13 -12.52
N SER A 298 -7.27 -0.89 -11.79
CA SER A 298 -8.64 -0.53 -11.46
C SER A 298 -8.95 -0.71 -9.98
N VAL A 299 -9.80 0.18 -9.45
CA VAL A 299 -10.53 -0.11 -8.21
C VAL A 299 -11.72 -0.97 -8.62
N VAL A 300 -11.76 -2.21 -8.13
CA VAL A 300 -12.86 -3.14 -8.40
C VAL A 300 -13.60 -3.43 -7.09
N ALA A 301 -14.88 -3.08 -7.02
CA ALA A 301 -15.74 -3.47 -5.92
C ALA A 301 -16.40 -4.81 -6.24
N VAL A 302 -16.20 -5.80 -5.38
CA VAL A 302 -16.81 -7.13 -5.50
C VAL A 302 -17.70 -7.42 -4.29
N ASP A 303 -18.75 -8.18 -4.52
CA ASP A 303 -19.59 -8.74 -3.47
C ASP A 303 -18.79 -9.78 -2.65
N VAL A 304 -18.88 -9.68 -1.33
CA VAL A 304 -18.11 -10.51 -0.38
C VAL A 304 -18.44 -12.01 -0.50
N GLU A 305 -19.69 -12.36 -0.74
CA GLU A 305 -20.14 -13.76 -0.69
C GLU A 305 -19.97 -14.49 -2.01
N SER A 306 -20.06 -13.77 -3.14
CA SER A 306 -20.06 -14.35 -4.48
C SER A 306 -18.83 -13.99 -5.32
N GLY A 307 -18.09 -12.94 -4.96
CA GLY A 307 -16.97 -12.43 -5.76
C GLY A 307 -17.41 -11.72 -7.05
N GLN A 308 -18.72 -11.50 -7.25
CA GLN A 308 -19.23 -10.81 -8.43
C GLN A 308 -18.85 -9.33 -8.40
N VAL A 309 -18.42 -8.81 -9.55
CA VAL A 309 -18.13 -7.38 -9.71
C VAL A 309 -19.43 -6.58 -9.60
N VAL A 310 -19.48 -5.66 -8.65
CA VAL A 310 -20.57 -4.70 -8.49
C VAL A 310 -20.30 -3.46 -9.33
N TRP A 311 -19.08 -2.93 -9.26
CA TRP A 311 -18.61 -1.86 -10.12
C TRP A 311 -17.08 -1.89 -10.23
N SER A 312 -16.54 -1.22 -11.24
CA SER A 312 -15.09 -1.01 -11.39
C SER A 312 -14.80 0.38 -11.96
N PHE A 313 -13.69 0.99 -11.54
CA PHE A 313 -13.17 2.22 -12.11
C PHE A 313 -11.68 2.05 -12.49
N GLN A 314 -11.37 2.15 -13.77
CA GLN A 314 -10.00 2.02 -14.28
C GLN A 314 -9.27 3.37 -14.27
N THR A 315 -8.07 3.39 -13.68
CA THR A 315 -7.27 4.62 -13.52
C THR A 315 -6.20 4.81 -14.59
N VAL A 316 -5.83 3.74 -15.31
CA VAL A 316 -4.93 3.77 -16.47
C VAL A 316 -5.47 2.80 -17.52
N HIS A 317 -5.72 3.29 -18.73
CA HIS A 317 -6.15 2.49 -19.87
C HIS A 317 -4.94 1.91 -20.58
N HIS A 318 -4.91 0.59 -20.80
CA HIS A 318 -3.82 -0.09 -21.52
C HIS A 318 -2.44 0.30 -20.97
N ASP A 319 -2.18 0.00 -19.70
CA ASP A 319 -0.97 0.46 -19.02
C ASP A 319 0.29 -0.07 -19.71
N VAL A 320 1.26 0.80 -19.97
CA VAL A 320 2.62 0.46 -20.42
C VAL A 320 3.69 1.19 -19.57
N TRP A 321 3.32 1.61 -18.37
CA TRP A 321 4.11 2.47 -17.50
C TRP A 321 4.38 1.89 -16.11
N ASP A 322 3.76 0.76 -15.76
CA ASP A 322 3.77 0.20 -14.39
C ASP A 322 3.15 1.23 -13.41
N TYR A 323 1.99 1.77 -13.80
CA TYR A 323 1.20 2.75 -13.05
C TYR A 323 -0.06 2.14 -12.42
N ASP A 324 0.07 0.90 -11.93
CA ASP A 324 -0.95 0.25 -11.13
C ASP A 324 -1.39 1.02 -9.87
N LEU A 325 -2.43 0.49 -9.23
CA LEU A 325 -2.89 0.92 -7.91
C LEU A 325 -2.05 0.32 -6.80
N PRO A 326 -1.19 1.11 -6.16
CA PRO A 326 -0.19 0.56 -5.26
C PRO A 326 -0.71 0.49 -3.82
N ALA A 327 -1.85 1.10 -3.52
CA ALA A 327 -2.29 1.43 -2.17
C ALA A 327 -3.69 0.89 -1.87
N GLN A 328 -3.95 0.67 -0.57
CA GLN A 328 -5.28 0.36 -0.07
C GLN A 328 -6.29 1.46 -0.45
N PRO A 329 -7.41 1.11 -1.11
CA PRO A 329 -8.52 2.06 -1.29
C PRO A 329 -9.06 2.48 0.09
N THR A 330 -9.07 3.77 0.39
CA THR A 330 -9.53 4.28 1.69
C THR A 330 -11.02 4.61 1.65
N LEU A 331 -11.80 3.97 2.51
CA LEU A 331 -13.23 4.21 2.66
C LEU A 331 -13.48 5.34 3.66
N ALA A 332 -14.09 6.43 3.18
CA ALA A 332 -14.34 7.62 3.99
C ALA A 332 -15.76 8.16 3.74
N THR A 333 -16.27 8.96 4.67
CA THR A 333 -17.43 9.82 4.45
C THR A 333 -16.94 11.26 4.44
N ILE A 334 -17.13 11.98 3.34
CA ILE A 334 -16.67 13.35 3.14
C ILE A 334 -17.85 14.32 3.08
N MET A 335 -17.64 15.59 3.42
CA MET A 335 -18.66 16.63 3.23
C MET A 335 -18.47 17.33 1.88
N HIS A 336 -19.18 16.87 0.86
CA HIS A 336 -19.15 17.43 -0.49
C HIS A 336 -20.44 18.22 -0.77
N ASP A 337 -20.33 19.46 -1.26
CA ASP A 337 -21.49 20.35 -1.50
C ASP A 337 -22.48 20.46 -0.32
N GLY A 338 -21.95 20.43 0.91
CA GLY A 338 -22.72 20.52 2.15
C GLY A 338 -23.46 19.23 2.54
N LYS A 339 -23.23 18.12 1.84
CA LYS A 339 -23.82 16.82 2.11
C LYS A 339 -22.75 15.77 2.45
N PRO A 340 -23.05 14.83 3.38
CA PRO A 340 -22.19 13.68 3.57
C PRO A 340 -22.30 12.74 2.37
N GLU A 341 -21.17 12.32 1.82
CA GLU A 341 -21.07 11.33 0.74
C GLU A 341 -20.07 10.24 1.13
N ASP A 342 -20.47 8.97 0.98
CA ASP A 342 -19.60 7.82 1.20
C ASP A 342 -18.74 7.58 -0.04
N VAL A 343 -17.43 7.59 0.15
CA VAL A 343 -16.46 7.53 -0.95
C VAL A 343 -15.41 6.46 -0.74
N VAL A 344 -14.80 6.08 -1.86
CA VAL A 344 -13.53 5.37 -1.98
C VAL A 344 -12.49 6.36 -2.49
N ILE A 345 -11.43 6.60 -1.71
CA ILE A 345 -10.31 7.46 -2.10
C ILE A 345 -9.14 6.56 -2.50
N GLN A 346 -8.77 6.59 -3.78
CA GLN A 346 -7.66 5.82 -4.32
C GLN A 346 -6.44 6.71 -4.59
N ALA A 347 -5.36 6.47 -3.85
CA ALA A 347 -4.05 7.03 -4.16
C ALA A 347 -3.36 6.18 -5.24
N THR A 348 -2.71 6.84 -6.21
CA THR A 348 -2.20 6.17 -7.42
C THR A 348 -0.71 6.47 -7.66
N LYS A 349 -0.04 5.58 -8.40
CA LYS A 349 1.35 5.78 -8.83
C LYS A 349 1.50 7.02 -9.73
N THR A 350 0.47 7.46 -10.42
CA THR A 350 0.50 8.65 -11.29
C THR A 350 0.58 9.97 -10.52
N GLY A 351 0.40 9.95 -9.19
CA GLY A 351 0.35 11.16 -8.36
C GLY A 351 -1.03 11.82 -8.32
N PHE A 352 -2.06 11.11 -8.78
CA PHE A 352 -3.47 11.48 -8.65
C PHE A 352 -4.11 10.86 -7.40
N LEU A 353 -5.16 11.52 -6.92
CA LEU A 353 -6.18 10.89 -6.09
C LEU A 353 -7.48 10.80 -6.91
N PHE A 354 -8.06 9.62 -6.98
CA PHE A 354 -9.42 9.44 -7.48
C PHE A 354 -10.37 9.30 -6.30
N VAL A 355 -11.47 10.05 -6.33
CA VAL A 355 -12.51 10.03 -5.30
C VAL A 355 -13.78 9.54 -5.95
N LEU A 356 -14.19 8.33 -5.57
CA LEU A 356 -15.28 7.59 -6.21
C LEU A 356 -16.41 7.41 -5.22
N ASP A 357 -17.65 7.55 -5.67
CA ASP A 357 -18.84 7.18 -4.91
C ASP A 357 -18.75 5.68 -4.55
N ARG A 358 -19.01 5.36 -3.27
CA ARG A 358 -18.75 4.00 -2.75
C ARG A 358 -19.69 2.95 -3.34
N ASP A 359 -20.90 3.33 -3.71
CA ASP A 359 -21.94 2.42 -4.20
C ASP A 359 -21.86 2.21 -5.71
N THR A 360 -21.35 3.18 -6.47
CA THR A 360 -21.42 3.19 -7.93
C THR A 360 -20.08 3.31 -8.64
N GLY A 361 -19.00 3.66 -7.94
CA GLY A 361 -17.68 3.90 -8.53
C GLY A 361 -17.60 5.18 -9.38
N LYS A 362 -18.65 6.01 -9.40
CA LYS A 362 -18.65 7.26 -10.19
C LYS A 362 -17.75 8.31 -9.53
N PRO A 363 -16.96 9.08 -10.30
CA PRO A 363 -16.14 10.14 -9.73
C PRO A 363 -16.97 11.25 -9.08
N VAL A 364 -16.74 11.51 -7.78
CA VAL A 364 -17.44 12.55 -7.02
C VAL A 364 -17.04 13.95 -7.51
N PHE A 365 -15.73 14.16 -7.70
CA PHE A 365 -15.18 15.43 -8.17
C PHE A 365 -15.04 15.54 -9.69
N GLY A 366 -15.50 14.53 -10.43
CA GLY A 366 -15.37 14.46 -11.88
C GLY A 366 -13.99 13.99 -12.37
N VAL A 367 -14.01 13.33 -13.54
CA VAL A 367 -12.84 12.84 -14.28
C VAL A 367 -13.02 13.19 -15.75
N GLU A 368 -11.93 13.60 -16.41
CA GLU A 368 -11.90 13.92 -17.83
C GLU A 368 -10.99 12.97 -18.59
N GLU A 369 -11.46 12.47 -19.73
CA GLU A 369 -10.62 11.78 -20.70
C GLU A 369 -9.77 12.79 -21.48
N ARG A 370 -8.45 12.69 -21.34
CA ARG A 370 -7.51 13.58 -22.06
C ARG A 370 -6.64 12.81 -23.01
N LYS A 371 -6.38 13.39 -24.19
CA LYS A 371 -5.46 12.83 -25.18
C LYS A 371 -4.05 12.75 -24.60
N VAL A 372 -3.40 11.61 -24.81
CA VAL A 372 -2.04 11.35 -24.35
C VAL A 372 -1.10 11.00 -25.50
N PRO A 373 0.23 11.17 -25.33
CA PRO A 373 1.21 10.74 -26.32
C PRO A 373 1.02 9.27 -26.72
N GLN A 374 1.21 8.97 -28.00
CA GLN A 374 1.02 7.63 -28.56
C GLN A 374 2.37 6.94 -28.80
N SER A 375 2.34 5.62 -28.91
CA SER A 375 3.53 4.80 -29.18
C SER A 375 3.87 4.78 -30.67
N ASP A 376 5.16 4.81 -30.96
CA ASP A 376 5.75 4.55 -32.28
C ASP A 376 6.42 3.16 -32.34
N VAL A 377 6.34 2.39 -31.25
CA VAL A 377 6.91 1.05 -31.15
C VAL A 377 6.07 0.06 -31.97
N PRO A 378 6.65 -0.69 -32.91
CA PRO A 378 5.92 -1.67 -33.71
C PRO A 378 5.14 -2.67 -32.87
N GLY A 379 3.86 -2.86 -33.22
CA GLY A 379 2.95 -3.79 -32.53
C GLY A 379 2.26 -3.21 -31.30
N GLU A 380 2.69 -2.05 -30.81
CA GLU A 380 2.09 -1.39 -29.65
C GLU A 380 0.86 -0.55 -30.04
N LYS A 381 -0.23 -0.68 -29.28
CA LYS A 381 -1.50 0.04 -29.54
C LYS A 381 -2.11 0.53 -28.24
N LEU A 382 -1.77 1.76 -27.88
CA LEU A 382 -2.26 2.40 -26.66
C LEU A 382 -3.70 2.91 -26.80
N SER A 383 -4.33 3.15 -25.65
CA SER A 383 -5.55 3.97 -25.60
C SER A 383 -5.26 5.41 -26.06
N PRO A 384 -6.14 6.03 -26.86
CA PRO A 384 -5.97 7.42 -27.30
C PRO A 384 -6.10 8.45 -26.17
N THR A 385 -6.79 8.09 -25.08
CA THR A 385 -7.03 8.94 -23.92
C THR A 385 -6.74 8.21 -22.61
N GLN A 386 -6.56 9.00 -21.55
CA GLN A 386 -6.43 8.53 -20.17
C GLN A 386 -7.33 9.35 -19.25
N PRO A 387 -7.77 8.79 -18.11
CA PRO A 387 -8.58 9.50 -17.14
C PRO A 387 -7.71 10.46 -16.29
N PHE A 388 -8.16 11.70 -16.16
CA PHE A 388 -7.56 12.70 -15.28
C PHE A 388 -8.61 13.21 -14.30
N PRO A 389 -8.39 13.14 -12.96
CA PRO A 389 -9.31 13.74 -12.02
C PRO A 389 -9.35 15.26 -12.22
N VAL A 390 -10.55 15.84 -12.16
CA VAL A 390 -10.73 17.29 -12.18
C VAL A 390 -10.31 17.85 -10.82
N LYS A 391 -10.75 17.21 -9.73
CA LYS A 391 -10.21 17.42 -8.39
C LYS A 391 -10.05 16.08 -7.65
N PRO A 392 -9.06 15.97 -6.73
CA PRO A 392 -7.94 16.88 -6.59
C PRO A 392 -7.06 16.99 -7.84
N PRO A 393 -6.41 18.14 -8.09
CA PRO A 393 -5.43 18.22 -9.17
C PRO A 393 -4.26 17.26 -8.92
N ALA A 394 -3.38 17.09 -9.92
CA ALA A 394 -2.13 16.34 -9.72
C ALA A 394 -1.40 16.83 -8.46
N LEU A 395 -1.11 15.92 -7.53
CA LEU A 395 -0.51 16.30 -6.24
C LEU A 395 0.99 16.60 -6.37
N ILE A 396 1.62 16.05 -7.40
CA ILE A 396 3.03 16.20 -7.74
C ILE A 396 3.23 16.59 -9.21
N PRO A 397 4.39 17.15 -9.57
CA PRO A 397 4.72 17.39 -10.97
C PRO A 397 4.71 16.11 -11.81
N GLN A 398 4.18 16.22 -13.03
CA GLN A 398 4.00 15.11 -13.98
C GLN A 398 4.77 15.32 -15.30
N LYS A 399 5.68 16.31 -15.31
CA LYS A 399 6.48 16.65 -16.49
C LYS A 399 7.78 17.35 -16.11
N LEU A 400 8.88 16.93 -16.70
CA LEU A 400 10.15 17.67 -16.67
C LEU A 400 10.18 18.64 -17.86
N LYS A 401 10.37 19.93 -17.58
CA LYS A 401 10.49 20.94 -18.63
C LYS A 401 11.83 20.78 -19.34
N LYS A 402 11.89 21.03 -20.66
CA LYS A 402 13.16 21.10 -21.39
C LYS A 402 14.08 22.14 -20.74
N GLY A 403 15.31 21.76 -20.42
CA GLY A 403 16.28 22.61 -19.69
C GLY A 403 15.99 22.73 -18.18
N GLY A 404 14.93 22.11 -17.68
CA GLY A 404 14.48 22.19 -16.29
C GLY A 404 15.00 21.05 -15.40
N SER A 405 16.00 20.29 -15.85
CA SER A 405 16.65 19.32 -14.97
C SER A 405 17.43 20.03 -13.86
N TRP A 406 17.60 19.32 -12.75
CA TRP A 406 18.37 19.76 -11.60
C TRP A 406 19.76 19.12 -11.59
N GLY A 407 20.68 19.82 -10.96
CA GLY A 407 22.02 19.32 -10.64
C GLY A 407 22.62 20.23 -9.58
N VAL A 408 23.43 19.66 -8.69
CA VAL A 408 24.01 20.40 -7.56
C VAL A 408 25.08 21.39 -8.02
N LEU A 409 25.70 21.15 -9.18
CA LEU A 409 26.70 22.00 -9.83
C LEU A 409 26.30 22.27 -11.28
N ALA A 410 26.86 23.33 -11.89
CA ALA A 410 26.50 23.72 -13.26
C ALA A 410 26.77 22.62 -14.31
N PHE A 411 27.90 21.91 -14.20
CA PHE A 411 28.20 20.80 -15.12
C PHE A 411 27.26 19.60 -14.92
N ASP A 412 26.82 19.38 -13.68
CA ASP A 412 25.93 18.30 -13.27
C ASP A 412 24.53 18.54 -13.86
N GLN A 413 24.02 19.77 -13.71
CA GLN A 413 22.79 20.22 -14.33
C GLN A 413 22.85 20.14 -15.85
N LEU A 414 23.98 20.56 -16.46
CA LEU A 414 24.18 20.46 -17.91
C LEU A 414 24.16 19.01 -18.40
N SER A 415 24.76 18.08 -17.65
CA SER A 415 24.72 16.65 -17.94
C SER A 415 23.30 16.11 -17.91
N CYS A 416 22.53 16.43 -16.86
CA CYS A 416 21.12 16.06 -16.75
C CYS A 416 20.27 16.65 -17.87
N ASN A 417 20.50 17.91 -18.26
CA ASN A 417 19.78 18.55 -19.37
C ASN A 417 20.09 17.91 -20.72
N ARG A 418 21.36 17.57 -20.99
CA ARG A 418 21.76 16.86 -22.22
C ARG A 418 21.10 15.49 -22.31
N ARG A 419 21.03 14.75 -21.20
CA ARG A 419 20.33 13.46 -21.15
C ARG A 419 18.82 13.61 -21.31
N LEU A 420 18.20 14.61 -20.68
CA LEU A 420 16.77 14.89 -20.87
C LEU A 420 16.43 15.17 -22.34
N GLN A 421 17.30 15.90 -23.06
CA GLN A 421 17.12 16.17 -24.49
C GLN A 421 17.21 14.92 -25.37
N HIS A 422 17.89 13.86 -24.90
CA HIS A 422 18.01 12.60 -25.62
C HIS A 422 16.78 11.71 -25.49
N TYR A 423 16.02 11.80 -24.40
CA TYR A 423 14.88 10.91 -24.15
C TYR A 423 13.54 11.54 -24.54
N ARG A 424 12.54 10.69 -24.80
CA ARG A 424 11.13 11.12 -24.88
C ARG A 424 10.66 11.61 -23.51
N SER A 425 9.90 12.71 -23.46
CA SER A 425 9.46 13.37 -22.21
C SER A 425 8.28 14.32 -22.47
N GLU A 426 7.24 13.80 -23.10
CA GLU A 426 6.05 14.56 -23.47
C GLU A 426 5.11 14.85 -22.26
N GLY A 427 5.21 14.07 -21.18
CA GLY A 427 4.43 14.15 -19.94
C GLY A 427 4.26 12.78 -19.25
N LEU A 428 3.36 12.69 -18.25
CA LEU A 428 3.06 11.48 -17.47
C LEU A 428 2.96 10.20 -18.32
N PHE A 429 2.10 10.23 -19.35
CA PHE A 429 1.81 9.10 -20.21
C PHE A 429 2.67 9.10 -21.49
N THR A 430 3.94 9.45 -21.38
CA THR A 430 4.89 9.26 -22.49
C THR A 430 5.23 7.77 -22.57
N PRO A 431 4.94 7.05 -23.66
CA PRO A 431 5.13 5.61 -23.68
C PRO A 431 6.62 5.21 -23.75
N PRO A 432 6.98 4.01 -23.25
CA PRO A 432 8.30 3.44 -23.46
C PRO A 432 8.70 3.41 -24.93
N SER A 433 10.00 3.58 -25.20
CA SER A 433 10.54 3.64 -26.56
C SER A 433 11.92 3.01 -26.66
N LEU A 434 12.37 2.74 -27.89
CA LEU A 434 13.73 2.28 -28.17
C LEU A 434 14.80 3.35 -27.87
N GLN A 435 14.42 4.63 -27.96
CA GLN A 435 15.28 5.78 -27.62
C GLN A 435 15.43 5.96 -26.11
N GLY A 436 14.46 5.47 -25.34
CA GLY A 436 14.35 5.73 -23.92
C GLY A 436 13.37 6.87 -23.62
N THR A 437 12.63 6.70 -22.54
CA THR A 437 11.52 7.58 -22.15
C THR A 437 11.65 7.97 -20.68
N ILE A 438 11.40 9.24 -20.37
CA ILE A 438 11.27 9.74 -19.01
C ILE A 438 9.87 9.43 -18.48
N LEU A 439 9.80 8.59 -17.44
CA LEU A 439 8.60 8.36 -16.64
C LEU A 439 8.68 9.26 -15.40
N TYR A 440 7.70 10.16 -15.22
CA TYR A 440 7.67 11.11 -14.11
C TYR A 440 6.24 11.31 -13.60
N PRO A 441 5.89 10.79 -12.40
CA PRO A 441 6.76 10.10 -11.43
C PRO A 441 7.33 8.77 -11.94
N PHE A 442 8.41 8.30 -11.31
CA PHE A 442 8.95 6.96 -11.51
C PHE A 442 7.91 5.87 -11.16
N ASN A 443 8.13 4.62 -11.59
CA ASN A 443 7.19 3.51 -11.34
C ASN A 443 7.11 3.07 -9.86
N GLY A 444 8.06 3.52 -9.02
CA GLY A 444 7.87 3.49 -7.56
C GLY A 444 6.69 4.35 -7.09
N GLY A 445 6.08 5.10 -8.02
CA GLY A 445 4.83 5.84 -7.88
C GLY A 445 4.99 7.16 -7.16
N GLY A 446 4.07 8.08 -7.42
CA GLY A 446 3.74 9.14 -6.48
C GLY A 446 3.39 8.49 -5.15
N ALA A 447 2.21 7.87 -5.05
CA ALA A 447 1.87 7.02 -3.93
C ALA A 447 2.47 5.61 -4.12
N ASN A 448 2.66 4.90 -3.01
CA ASN A 448 3.02 3.48 -2.99
C ASN A 448 2.16 2.76 -1.93
N TRP A 449 2.55 1.57 -1.47
CA TRP A 449 1.77 0.65 -0.61
C TRP A 449 1.29 1.19 0.74
N GLY A 450 1.90 2.26 1.24
CA GLY A 450 1.49 2.89 2.50
C GLY A 450 0.06 3.43 2.52
N GLY A 451 -0.44 3.85 1.35
CA GLY A 451 -1.73 4.51 1.21
C GLY A 451 -1.79 5.88 1.86
N LEU A 452 -3.02 6.33 2.13
CA LEU A 452 -3.32 7.61 2.76
C LEU A 452 -4.01 7.42 4.11
N ALA A 453 -4.07 8.48 4.89
CA ALA A 453 -4.88 8.55 6.10
C ALA A 453 -5.94 9.64 5.94
N PHE A 454 -7.12 9.45 6.54
CA PHE A 454 -8.23 10.40 6.45
C PHE A 454 -8.64 10.90 7.83
N ASP A 455 -8.66 12.22 8.02
CA ASP A 455 -9.17 12.86 9.23
C ASP A 455 -10.64 13.27 9.01
N PRO A 456 -11.63 12.49 9.51
CA PRO A 456 -13.05 12.81 9.34
C PRO A 456 -13.50 14.03 10.15
N LYS A 457 -12.73 14.52 11.14
CA LYS A 457 -13.07 15.74 11.88
C LYS A 457 -12.75 16.99 11.07
N ARG A 458 -11.67 16.95 10.29
CA ARG A 458 -11.20 18.07 9.49
C ARG A 458 -11.52 17.95 8.01
N ASP A 459 -11.92 16.75 7.58
CA ASP A 459 -12.18 16.40 6.19
C ASP A 459 -10.91 16.57 5.34
N ILE A 460 -9.78 16.06 5.88
CA ILE A 460 -8.46 16.16 5.26
C ILE A 460 -7.92 14.75 5.00
N ALA A 461 -7.62 14.44 3.74
CA ALA A 461 -6.82 13.29 3.37
C ALA A 461 -5.33 13.65 3.40
N VAL A 462 -4.51 12.84 4.04
CA VAL A 462 -3.06 13.01 4.16
C VAL A 462 -2.36 11.89 3.41
N VAL A 463 -1.50 12.25 2.47
CA VAL A 463 -0.77 11.30 1.63
C VAL A 463 0.67 11.75 1.40
N ASN A 464 1.61 10.81 1.44
CA ASN A 464 2.98 11.04 0.99
C ASN A 464 3.15 10.64 -0.48
N MET A 465 3.86 11.47 -1.23
CA MET A 465 4.05 11.30 -2.67
C MET A 465 5.52 11.46 -3.06
N ASN A 466 6.06 10.57 -3.88
CA ASN A 466 7.41 10.67 -4.44
C ASN A 466 7.40 11.46 -5.75
N SER A 467 8.46 12.22 -5.99
CA SER A 467 8.63 13.04 -7.19
C SER A 467 10.03 12.91 -7.77
N MET A 468 10.35 11.68 -8.19
CA MET A 468 11.55 11.36 -8.96
C MET A 468 11.17 10.76 -10.30
N ALA A 469 12.11 10.68 -11.24
CA ALA A 469 11.89 10.13 -12.57
C ALA A 469 12.71 8.87 -12.84
N HIS A 470 12.17 8.00 -13.69
CA HIS A 470 12.89 6.90 -14.32
C HIS A 470 13.15 7.18 -15.79
N VAL A 471 14.21 6.56 -16.31
CA VAL A 471 14.38 6.34 -17.75
C VAL A 471 13.98 4.90 -18.02
N VAL A 472 13.05 4.69 -18.96
CA VAL A 472 12.68 3.35 -19.44
C VAL A 472 12.99 3.23 -20.92
N THR A 473 13.73 2.19 -21.29
CA THR A 473 14.17 1.91 -22.65
C THR A 473 13.78 0.51 -23.05
N LEU A 474 13.08 0.36 -24.16
CA LEU A 474 12.80 -0.95 -24.76
C LEU A 474 14.04 -1.46 -25.48
N ILE A 475 14.34 -2.74 -25.28
CA ILE A 475 15.48 -3.43 -25.88
C ILE A 475 14.93 -4.48 -26.85
N PRO A 476 15.25 -4.42 -28.15
CA PRO A 476 14.87 -5.46 -29.11
C PRO A 476 15.24 -6.86 -28.61
N ARG A 477 14.33 -7.84 -28.79
CA ARG A 477 14.47 -9.21 -28.26
C ARG A 477 15.83 -9.85 -28.55
N ASP A 478 16.37 -9.67 -29.75
CA ASP A 478 17.67 -10.21 -30.18
C ASP A 478 18.86 -9.64 -29.39
N LYS A 479 18.67 -8.53 -28.68
CA LYS A 479 19.69 -7.86 -27.85
C LYS A 479 19.51 -8.09 -26.36
N VAL A 480 18.42 -8.69 -25.92
CA VAL A 480 18.18 -9.04 -24.51
C VAL A 480 18.96 -10.32 -24.20
N LYS A 481 19.84 -10.27 -23.20
CA LYS A 481 20.60 -11.43 -22.72
C LYS A 481 20.11 -11.80 -21.32
N GLY A 482 19.93 -13.09 -21.05
CA GLY A 482 19.73 -13.62 -19.69
C GLY A 482 18.33 -13.43 -19.08
N GLU A 483 18.27 -13.63 -17.76
CA GLU A 483 17.07 -13.48 -16.92
C GLU A 483 16.86 -12.02 -16.49
N LYS A 484 15.84 -11.77 -15.65
CA LYS A 484 15.64 -10.49 -14.97
C LYS A 484 16.83 -10.19 -14.06
N GLU A 485 17.44 -9.02 -14.25
CA GLU A 485 18.56 -8.53 -13.47
C GLU A 485 18.20 -7.20 -12.79
N THR A 486 18.70 -7.00 -11.57
CA THR A 486 18.56 -5.74 -10.84
C THR A 486 19.90 -5.39 -10.22
N HIS A 487 20.42 -4.22 -10.59
CA HIS A 487 21.70 -3.65 -10.14
C HIS A 487 21.45 -2.23 -9.62
N GLU A 488 22.44 -1.58 -9.01
CA GLU A 488 22.32 -0.26 -8.36
C GLU A 488 21.54 0.78 -9.20
N GLY A 489 20.26 0.97 -8.88
CA GLY A 489 19.37 1.92 -9.56
C GLY A 489 18.91 1.52 -10.96
N ALA A 490 19.19 0.30 -11.42
CA ALA A 490 18.80 -0.20 -12.75
C ALA A 490 18.18 -1.60 -12.71
N GLU A 491 17.18 -1.83 -13.56
CA GLU A 491 16.56 -3.13 -13.80
C GLU A 491 16.61 -3.45 -15.29
N ILE A 492 16.97 -4.69 -15.62
CA ILE A 492 16.81 -5.25 -16.97
C ILE A 492 15.85 -6.42 -16.85
N SER A 493 14.71 -6.32 -17.53
CA SER A 493 13.66 -7.32 -17.49
C SER A 493 13.46 -7.95 -18.87
N PRO A 494 13.42 -9.29 -18.96
CA PRO A 494 13.38 -9.97 -20.24
C PRO A 494 12.02 -9.84 -20.92
N GLN A 495 10.91 -9.74 -20.19
CA GLN A 495 9.55 -9.74 -20.76
C GLN A 495 9.33 -10.88 -21.78
N THR A 496 9.79 -12.10 -21.46
CA THR A 496 9.78 -13.26 -22.39
C THR A 496 8.40 -13.45 -23.04
N GLY A 497 8.39 -13.67 -24.35
CA GLY A 497 7.16 -13.71 -25.17
C GLY A 497 6.81 -12.39 -25.86
N ALA A 498 7.36 -11.25 -25.41
CA ALA A 498 7.27 -9.97 -26.11
C ALA A 498 8.43 -9.76 -27.12
N PRO A 499 8.26 -8.94 -28.16
CA PRO A 499 9.33 -8.56 -29.10
C PRO A 499 10.42 -7.65 -28.48
N TYR A 500 10.22 -7.19 -27.24
CA TYR A 500 11.15 -6.32 -26.52
C TYR A 500 11.35 -6.81 -25.08
N GLY A 501 12.57 -6.72 -24.57
CA GLY A 501 12.83 -6.59 -23.14
C GLY A 501 12.81 -5.11 -22.74
N MET A 502 13.04 -4.83 -21.46
CA MET A 502 13.00 -3.48 -20.92
C MET A 502 14.23 -3.26 -20.03
N ARG A 503 14.80 -2.05 -20.12
CA ARG A 503 15.74 -1.52 -19.12
C ARG A 503 15.13 -0.29 -18.46
N ARG A 504 15.24 -0.19 -17.14
CA ARG A 504 14.72 0.90 -16.32
C ARG A 504 15.80 1.39 -15.38
N ASP A 505 16.10 2.69 -15.41
CA ASP A 505 17.10 3.32 -14.57
C ASP A 505 16.50 4.50 -13.78
N LEU A 506 16.95 4.73 -12.55
CA LEU A 506 16.76 6.02 -11.89
C LEU A 506 17.38 7.13 -12.75
N PHE A 507 16.65 8.24 -12.96
CA PHE A 507 17.15 9.37 -13.72
C PHE A 507 18.12 10.20 -12.87
N MET A 508 19.33 9.67 -12.69
CA MET A 508 20.38 10.22 -11.84
C MET A 508 21.48 10.86 -12.68
N SER A 509 22.20 11.84 -12.15
CA SER A 509 23.37 12.45 -12.75
C SER A 509 24.62 11.55 -12.58
N PRO A 510 25.75 11.85 -13.25
CA PRO A 510 27.01 11.14 -13.04
C PRO A 510 27.54 11.20 -11.59
N LEU A 511 27.06 12.15 -10.79
CA LEU A 511 27.38 12.25 -9.36
C LEU A 511 26.47 11.38 -8.48
N GLY A 512 25.53 10.62 -9.07
CA GLY A 512 24.61 9.77 -8.32
C GLY A 512 23.49 10.56 -7.63
N LEU A 513 23.14 11.76 -8.11
CA LEU A 513 22.03 12.56 -7.59
C LEU A 513 20.86 12.60 -8.57
N PRO A 514 19.59 12.70 -8.13
CA PRO A 514 18.46 12.77 -9.05
C PRO A 514 18.56 13.99 -9.97
N CYS A 515 18.37 13.79 -11.27
CA CYS A 515 18.27 14.87 -12.26
C CYS A 515 16.92 15.61 -12.18
N THR A 516 15.96 15.13 -11.38
CA THR A 516 14.69 15.80 -11.09
C THR A 516 14.87 16.90 -10.04
N PRO A 517 14.24 18.07 -10.18
CA PRO A 517 14.28 19.10 -9.14
C PRO A 517 13.68 18.62 -7.81
N PRO A 518 14.33 18.91 -6.66
CA PRO A 518 13.70 18.70 -5.36
C PRO A 518 12.51 19.67 -5.17
N PRO A 519 11.51 19.35 -4.34
CA PRO A 519 11.49 18.17 -3.49
C PRO A 519 11.26 16.81 -4.18
N TRP A 520 12.00 15.78 -3.75
CA TRP A 520 11.86 14.41 -4.27
C TRP A 520 10.80 13.58 -3.55
N GLY A 521 10.28 14.10 -2.43
CA GLY A 521 9.17 13.54 -1.68
C GLY A 521 8.39 14.66 -1.02
N TYR A 522 7.08 14.48 -0.94
CA TYR A 522 6.14 15.42 -0.35
C TYR A 522 5.24 14.73 0.66
N LEU A 523 4.83 15.48 1.69
CA LEU A 523 3.66 15.18 2.50
C LEU A 523 2.59 16.20 2.12
N ILE A 524 1.37 15.74 1.88
CA ILE A 524 0.32 16.54 1.25
C ILE A 524 -0.98 16.34 2.02
N GLY A 525 -1.61 17.45 2.39
CA GLY A 525 -2.98 17.49 2.91
C GLY A 525 -3.93 17.95 1.81
N VAL A 526 -5.00 17.20 1.59
CA VAL A 526 -6.05 17.49 0.62
C VAL A 526 -7.36 17.73 1.36
N ASN A 527 -7.97 18.89 1.16
CA ASN A 527 -9.28 19.21 1.68
C ASN A 527 -10.34 18.47 0.87
N MET A 528 -10.96 17.47 1.48
CA MET A 528 -11.92 16.58 0.83
C MET A 528 -13.31 17.18 0.69
N LYS A 529 -13.56 18.39 1.21
CA LYS A 529 -14.80 19.13 0.91
C LYS A 529 -14.77 19.78 -0.46
N THR A 530 -13.59 20.24 -0.84
CA THR A 530 -13.39 21.07 -2.04
C THR A 530 -12.58 20.36 -3.12
N GLY A 531 -11.88 19.27 -2.77
CA GLY A 531 -10.89 18.61 -3.60
C GLY A 531 -9.59 19.43 -3.76
N GLU A 532 -9.34 20.44 -2.94
CA GLU A 532 -8.16 21.31 -3.10
C GLU A 532 -6.99 20.86 -2.22
N ILE A 533 -5.77 21.14 -2.66
CA ILE A 533 -4.56 20.92 -1.85
C ILE A 533 -4.56 21.96 -0.73
N ALA A 534 -4.75 21.52 0.51
CA ALA A 534 -4.73 22.38 1.69
C ALA A 534 -3.30 22.83 2.01
N TRP A 535 -2.35 21.92 1.92
CA TRP A 535 -0.93 22.19 2.10
C TRP A 535 -0.08 21.11 1.43
N ARG A 536 1.17 21.45 1.11
CA ARG A 536 2.17 20.54 0.55
C ARG A 536 3.55 20.92 1.09
N LYS A 537 4.25 19.97 1.69
CA LYS A 537 5.55 20.18 2.35
C LYS A 537 6.58 19.17 1.83
N PRO A 538 7.87 19.56 1.67
CA PRO A 538 8.95 18.59 1.45
C PRO A 538 8.95 17.55 2.59
N PHE A 539 9.12 16.27 2.26
CA PHE A 539 9.04 15.20 3.26
C PHE A 539 10.36 14.47 3.46
N GLY A 540 10.97 14.69 4.62
CA GLY A 540 12.26 14.11 5.01
C GLY A 540 13.48 14.88 4.54
N THR A 541 14.63 14.41 4.98
CA THR A 541 15.94 15.05 4.78
C THR A 541 16.91 14.12 4.07
N VAL A 542 17.93 14.67 3.42
CA VAL A 542 19.00 13.89 2.77
C VAL A 542 20.08 13.39 3.74
N ARG A 543 19.81 13.45 5.06
CA ARG A 543 20.78 13.14 6.12
C ARG A 543 21.43 11.78 5.92
N ASP A 544 20.64 10.72 5.78
CA ASP A 544 21.19 9.35 5.68
C ASP A 544 21.46 8.92 4.22
N MET A 545 21.35 9.85 3.27
CA MET A 545 21.61 9.63 1.85
C MET A 545 22.90 10.32 1.37
N THR A 546 23.58 11.05 2.26
CA THR A 546 24.81 11.79 1.94
C THR A 546 25.96 11.36 2.86
N PRO A 547 27.20 11.30 2.36
CA PRO A 547 28.36 10.99 3.20
C PRO A 547 28.59 11.99 4.36
N LEU A 548 28.08 13.22 4.22
CA LEU A 548 28.27 14.32 5.16
C LEU A 548 27.13 14.46 6.19
N ALA A 549 26.12 13.58 6.15
CA ALA A 549 24.98 13.60 7.07
C ALA A 549 24.23 14.94 7.14
N LEU A 550 24.09 15.65 6.02
CA LEU A 550 23.49 16.99 5.97
C LEU A 550 21.96 16.93 6.13
N PRO A 551 21.35 17.61 7.11
CA PRO A 551 19.91 17.55 7.35
C PRO A 551 19.12 18.51 6.46
N LEU A 552 19.39 18.53 5.15
CA LEU A 552 18.68 19.42 4.22
C LEU A 552 17.30 18.85 3.91
N GLU A 553 16.25 19.66 4.08
CA GLU A 553 14.84 19.33 3.83
C GLU A 553 14.50 19.39 2.33
N TRP A 554 15.22 18.59 1.54
CA TRP A 554 14.97 18.50 0.10
C TRP A 554 13.87 17.51 -0.26
N GLY A 555 13.22 16.91 0.73
CA GLY A 555 12.34 15.77 0.50
C GLY A 555 13.12 14.56 -0.01
N VAL A 556 12.74 13.38 0.47
CA VAL A 556 13.33 12.13 0.02
C VAL A 556 12.22 11.15 -0.34
N PRO A 557 12.51 10.13 -1.16
CA PRO A 557 11.55 9.07 -1.40
C PRO A 557 11.03 8.49 -0.08
N SER A 558 9.77 8.08 -0.10
CA SER A 558 9.03 7.62 1.06
C SER A 558 8.20 6.40 0.70
N PHE A 559 8.31 5.36 1.52
CA PHE A 559 7.59 4.10 1.41
C PHE A 559 6.99 3.77 2.77
N GLY A 560 5.71 3.42 2.83
CA GLY A 560 4.90 3.47 4.05
C GLY A 560 3.94 4.65 4.04
N GLY A 561 3.00 4.65 4.97
CA GLY A 561 1.88 5.60 5.01
C GLY A 561 1.76 6.33 6.34
N PRO A 562 0.90 7.36 6.41
CA PRO A 562 0.60 8.07 7.65
C PRO A 562 -0.47 7.36 8.48
N LEU A 563 -0.58 7.73 9.76
CA LEU A 563 -1.83 7.68 10.52
C LEU A 563 -2.22 9.09 10.94
N VAL A 564 -3.51 9.34 11.19
CA VAL A 564 -4.01 10.61 11.73
C VAL A 564 -4.76 10.40 13.05
N THR A 565 -4.79 11.41 13.92
CA THR A 565 -5.48 11.37 15.20
C THR A 565 -6.62 12.38 15.25
N LYS A 566 -7.63 12.09 16.10
CA LYS A 566 -8.70 13.03 16.46
C LYS A 566 -8.16 14.40 16.88
N THR A 567 -7.04 14.42 17.59
CA THR A 567 -6.37 15.62 18.11
C THR A 567 -5.70 16.46 17.02
N GLY A 568 -5.65 15.99 15.77
CA GLY A 568 -5.10 16.73 14.64
C GLY A 568 -3.62 16.48 14.40
N LEU A 569 -3.12 15.30 14.77
CA LEU A 569 -1.74 14.88 14.53
C LEU A 569 -1.67 13.88 13.38
N ILE A 570 -0.62 13.98 12.58
CA ILE A 570 -0.18 12.95 11.64
C ILE A 570 1.05 12.27 12.24
N PHE A 571 1.10 10.95 12.30
CA PHE A 571 2.36 10.22 12.55
C PHE A 571 2.79 9.47 11.29
N ILE A 572 4.07 9.58 10.92
CA ILE A 572 4.62 8.92 9.73
C ILE A 572 6.14 8.71 9.84
N GLY A 573 6.64 7.56 9.37
CA GLY A 573 8.07 7.21 9.39
C GLY A 573 8.69 6.87 8.03
N ALA A 574 7.91 7.02 6.96
CA ALA A 574 8.16 6.45 5.64
C ALA A 574 9.45 6.91 4.92
N THR A 575 10.10 7.97 5.37
CA THR A 575 11.25 8.58 4.70
C THR A 575 12.55 7.78 4.88
N MET A 576 13.50 8.02 3.98
CA MET A 576 14.81 7.35 3.97
C MET A 576 15.79 7.84 5.06
N ASP A 577 15.41 8.82 5.89
CA ASP A 577 16.25 9.41 6.95
C ASP A 577 15.95 8.89 8.35
N ASN A 578 15.27 7.75 8.44
CA ASN A 578 15.12 6.95 9.66
C ASN A 578 14.52 7.72 10.85
N TYR A 579 13.51 8.55 10.63
CA TYR A 579 12.77 9.20 11.71
C TYR A 579 11.30 8.79 11.69
N LEU A 580 10.73 8.56 12.87
CA LEU A 580 9.29 8.69 13.09
C LEU A 580 9.00 10.15 13.42
N ARG A 581 7.98 10.73 12.80
CA ARG A 581 7.62 12.15 12.96
C ARG A 581 6.16 12.34 13.33
N ALA A 582 5.87 13.46 13.98
CA ALA A 582 4.53 13.99 14.13
C ALA A 582 4.38 15.34 13.42
N TYR A 583 3.28 15.53 12.70
CA TYR A 583 2.92 16.78 12.03
C TYR A 583 1.53 17.26 12.45
N SER A 584 1.25 18.56 12.30
CA SER A 584 -0.11 19.07 12.36
C SER A 584 -0.89 18.69 11.09
N THR A 585 -2.10 18.16 11.26
CA THR A 585 -2.98 17.79 10.13
C THR A 585 -3.48 19.02 9.35
N GLU A 586 -3.63 20.16 10.02
CA GLU A 586 -4.17 21.39 9.41
C GLU A 586 -3.14 22.16 8.60
N THR A 587 -1.87 22.12 9.00
CA THR A 587 -0.81 22.97 8.43
C THR A 587 0.31 22.17 7.75
N GLY A 588 0.47 20.90 8.10
CA GLY A 588 1.59 20.06 7.67
C GLY A 588 2.92 20.39 8.36
N ASP A 589 2.93 21.17 9.44
CA ASP A 589 4.16 21.53 10.16
C ASP A 589 4.66 20.39 11.05
N GLU A 590 5.97 20.09 10.99
CA GLU A 590 6.63 19.09 11.86
C GLU A 590 6.68 19.64 13.29
N ILE A 591 6.13 18.89 14.26
CA ILE A 591 6.08 19.32 15.67
C ILE A 591 6.77 18.34 16.62
N TRP A 592 7.12 17.15 16.15
CA TRP A 592 7.90 16.17 16.90
C TRP A 592 8.61 15.18 15.97
N LYS A 593 9.75 14.65 16.40
CA LYS A 593 10.40 13.52 15.75
C LYS A 593 11.27 12.70 16.71
N ALA A 594 11.44 11.42 16.40
CA ALA A 594 12.37 10.51 17.06
C ALA A 594 13.18 9.72 16.03
N ARG A 595 14.50 9.60 16.27
CA ARG A 595 15.39 8.83 15.40
C ARG A 595 15.18 7.33 15.64
N LEU A 596 14.96 6.58 14.57
CA LEU A 596 14.83 5.14 14.55
C LEU A 596 16.21 4.48 14.36
N PRO A 597 16.45 3.23 14.81
CA PRO A 597 17.73 2.55 14.65
C PRO A 597 18.02 2.06 13.21
N ALA A 598 16.96 1.99 12.39
CA ALA A 598 16.92 1.52 11.01
C ALA A 598 15.80 2.27 10.25
N GLY A 599 15.63 1.98 8.95
CA GLY A 599 14.63 2.63 8.12
C GLY A 599 13.19 2.42 8.61
N GLY A 600 12.40 3.48 8.60
CA GLY A 600 10.99 3.47 9.05
C GLY A 600 10.00 3.22 7.93
N GLN A 601 10.39 2.49 6.87
CA GLN A 601 9.54 2.20 5.71
C GLN A 601 8.41 1.21 6.05
N ALA A 602 7.52 1.66 6.92
CA ALA A 602 6.37 0.99 7.53
C ALA A 602 5.28 2.04 7.75
N THR A 603 4.03 1.60 7.88
CA THR A 603 2.94 2.47 8.35
C THR A 603 2.90 2.37 9.88
N PRO A 604 2.98 3.49 10.63
CA PRO A 604 2.81 3.44 12.08
C PRO A 604 1.35 3.11 12.42
N MET A 605 1.13 2.67 13.64
CA MET A 605 -0.20 2.40 14.19
C MET A 605 -0.32 2.99 15.60
N SER A 606 -1.54 3.24 16.08
CA SER A 606 -1.76 3.68 17.48
C SER A 606 -2.88 2.90 18.15
N TYR A 607 -2.67 2.55 19.42
CA TYR A 607 -3.67 1.90 20.28
C TYR A 607 -3.66 2.49 21.68
N THR A 608 -4.72 2.22 22.43
CA THR A 608 -4.85 2.51 23.86
C THR A 608 -4.88 1.21 24.63
N TRP A 609 -3.97 1.01 25.58
CA TRP A 609 -3.97 -0.17 26.44
C TRP A 609 -3.98 0.26 27.89
N LYS A 610 -4.97 -0.25 28.64
CA LYS A 610 -5.17 0.08 30.07
C LYS A 610 -5.16 1.60 30.34
N GLY A 611 -5.76 2.37 29.43
CA GLY A 611 -5.89 3.82 29.53
C GLY A 611 -4.67 4.64 29.12
N ARG A 612 -3.65 4.02 28.50
CA ARG A 612 -2.48 4.69 27.95
C ARG A 612 -2.38 4.49 26.44
N GLN A 613 -2.19 5.56 25.70
CA GLN A 613 -2.04 5.58 24.25
C GLN A 613 -0.58 5.39 23.85
N TYR A 614 -0.38 4.53 22.85
CA TYR A 614 0.91 4.19 22.26
C TYR A 614 0.88 4.48 20.76
N VAL A 615 2.02 4.91 20.21
CA VAL A 615 2.29 4.98 18.77
C VAL A 615 3.42 4.01 18.47
N VAL A 616 3.16 3.05 17.58
CA VAL A 616 4.08 1.95 17.26
C VAL A 616 4.49 1.99 15.80
N ILE A 617 5.76 1.71 15.53
CA ILE A 617 6.28 1.59 14.18
C ILE A 617 7.30 0.44 14.07
N ALA A 618 7.29 -0.25 12.94
CA ALA A 618 8.38 -1.13 12.55
C ALA A 618 9.54 -0.31 11.96
N ALA A 619 10.73 -0.45 12.53
CA ALA A 619 11.96 0.13 12.02
C ALA A 619 12.86 -1.00 11.52
N GLY A 620 12.69 -1.37 10.25
CA GLY A 620 13.48 -2.45 9.66
C GLY A 620 14.06 -2.24 8.28
N GLY A 621 13.84 -1.07 7.68
CA GLY A 621 14.48 -0.72 6.43
C GLY A 621 13.91 -1.46 5.22
N HIS A 622 14.48 -1.11 4.07
CA HIS A 622 14.10 -1.58 2.76
C HIS A 622 15.37 -1.71 1.91
N ALA A 623 15.80 -2.95 1.64
CA ALA A 623 17.09 -3.22 1.00
C ALA A 623 17.22 -2.59 -0.39
N ARG A 624 16.18 -2.71 -1.24
CA ARG A 624 16.17 -2.11 -2.59
C ARG A 624 16.23 -0.57 -2.58
N ALA A 625 15.79 0.07 -1.49
CA ALA A 625 15.89 1.52 -1.33
C ALA A 625 17.26 1.93 -0.75
N GLY A 626 18.14 0.98 -0.38
CA GLY A 626 19.44 1.28 0.21
C GLY A 626 19.38 1.80 1.65
N THR A 627 18.26 1.62 2.33
CA THR A 627 18.09 2.08 3.72
C THR A 627 18.64 1.04 4.69
N LYS A 628 19.11 1.49 5.85
CA LYS A 628 19.68 0.61 6.87
C LYS A 628 18.62 -0.41 7.31
N LEU A 629 18.94 -1.69 7.16
CA LEU A 629 18.10 -2.78 7.63
C LEU A 629 18.10 -2.90 9.15
N GLY A 630 16.97 -3.35 9.69
CA GLY A 630 16.76 -3.61 11.11
C GLY A 630 15.57 -4.55 11.32
N ASP A 631 15.30 -4.85 12.56
CA ASP A 631 14.28 -5.82 12.96
C ASP A 631 13.51 -5.36 14.19
N TYR A 632 13.31 -4.05 14.30
CA TYR A 632 12.76 -3.42 15.50
C TYR A 632 11.27 -3.14 15.38
N ILE A 633 10.51 -3.43 16.43
CA ILE A 633 9.22 -2.80 16.71
C ILE A 633 9.45 -1.82 17.86
N MET A 634 9.02 -0.57 17.69
CA MET A 634 9.25 0.50 18.68
C MET A 634 7.94 1.18 19.04
N ALA A 635 7.69 1.34 20.33
CA ALA A 635 6.51 2.02 20.84
C ALA A 635 6.87 3.30 21.59
N TYR A 636 6.14 4.37 21.30
CA TYR A 636 6.25 5.66 21.95
C TYR A 636 4.96 5.97 22.69
N ALA A 637 5.07 6.54 23.88
CA ALA A 637 3.91 6.98 24.65
C ALA A 637 4.30 8.16 25.54
N LEU A 638 3.30 8.85 26.10
CA LEU A 638 3.56 9.82 27.15
C LEU A 638 4.13 9.11 28.40
N PRO A 639 4.94 9.78 29.23
CA PRO A 639 5.42 9.22 30.49
C PRO A 639 4.29 8.79 31.40
N GLU A 640 4.48 7.70 32.15
CA GLU A 640 3.49 7.25 33.14
C GLU A 640 3.27 8.33 34.21
N LYS A 641 2.00 8.63 34.53
CA LYS A 641 1.66 9.57 35.61
C LYS A 641 2.36 9.14 36.91
N GLY A 642 3.24 9.99 37.43
CA GLY A 642 3.98 9.76 38.68
C GLY A 642 5.42 9.24 38.54
N LYS A 643 5.89 8.91 37.33
CA LYS A 643 7.32 8.66 37.07
C LYS A 643 7.90 9.85 36.29
N ALA A 644 8.52 10.79 36.98
CA ALA A 644 9.30 11.84 36.33
C ALA A 644 10.46 11.21 35.55
N ASN A 645 10.74 11.75 34.36
CA ASN A 645 11.86 11.34 33.50
C ASN A 645 13.16 11.29 34.33
N LYS A 646 13.82 10.13 34.36
CA LYS A 646 15.21 10.02 34.78
C LYS A 646 16.13 10.24 33.58
#